data_AF-A0A444UAN4-F1
#
_entry.id   AF-A0A444UAN4-F1
#
_cell.length_a   1.000
_cell.length_b   1.000
_cell.length_c   1.000
_cell.angle_alpha   90.00
_cell.angle_beta   90.00
_cell.angle_gamma   90.00
#
_symmetry.space_group_name_H-M   'P 1'
#
loop_
_entity.id
_entity.type
_entity.pdbx_description
1 polymer ?
#
loop_
_entity_poly.entity_id
_entity_poly.type
_entity_poly.pdbx_seq_one_letter_code
_entity_poly.pdbx_strand_id
1 'polypeptide(L)'
;MLLLMMMGPVLCCPGLVMEQDEDSGKTFEDISNVIKNTYIRKEFGINVGPSNSQRNILWLSVDFGKHWTKIHENVQAFSWGPGITIFFSTHPNDTLDADQRGELLLKRTEDLGRTFSTVSNNLFSFGYIGRFLFASIVKKQGEPRALYVSSDQGDTFNQAQLPLATKEQFYSVLEADDDMIFMHVDEPGDTDFGMVYTSDDRGVLYSKSLERHLFAASGKSDFTNVTSLRGVYLTNVLDQDGSIRSVITYDKGGEWNPLNKPADVKCASDSKRCSLHIHGEYSISNQLAPMLPLSDPSAVGLIIAHGSVGDAITAVKPDVYISDDGGYSWMKTLEGPHHYTLLDSGGLIVAVEYYTDIPIKTVKFSTDEGQCWQLYNFTDKPIIFAGLASEPGTKTMNISIWGYMPEAGYRATWVSVTIDFEQLLTRDCEDDDYVNWLAHSTDEGDLVNDGCVLGYKETFRRLKKKSVCINGRDYIVEKEQNPCLCTKLDYMCDYGYYRQENSSECVEQPDFKDRQLEFCLLGNEELLMTTGYRKIPGDKCAGGFSPKRTEEQMNKRCGTAEQILTSKSKETTIMLAVSAVVMMIALVTGVFLIVRKILSYRYSSLREDDDRCIDGIQNPSTAAAKKQAERMRVAGFVKLSVVVVGFVLAFYVASQVFEFKMDASLGNMFGFVKLSVVVVGFVLALYVVSQVFEFKMDASLGNMFARSAVTHSPSTKPPRYKCGLSKPCPEKHFAFKITSGAASVVGPKMCLEDNMLMSGVKNNVGRGLNLALVNGKTGELMDTKFYDMWGGDVKPLIEFLKTIQDGTVVLIASFDDSASKLNDEARKLFGELGSTSAATLGFRDNWIFVGGKGIKTKSPFEQHIKNNKDTNKYEGWPEVLEMEGCIPQKSD
;
A
#
# COMPACT_ATOMS: atom_id res chain seq x y z
N MET A 1 -21.33 -28.44 -9.61
CA MET A 1 -22.71 -28.04 -9.25
C MET A 1 -22.74 -26.52 -9.24
N LEU A 2 -23.12 -25.91 -10.37
CA LEU A 2 -23.12 -24.45 -10.53
C LEU A 2 -24.48 -23.92 -10.06
N LEU A 3 -24.49 -23.01 -9.08
CA LEU A 3 -25.65 -22.15 -8.86
C LEU A 3 -25.60 -21.05 -9.93
N LEU A 4 -26.42 -21.16 -10.98
CA LEU A 4 -26.57 -20.09 -11.96
C LEU A 4 -27.31 -18.93 -11.28
N MET A 5 -26.64 -17.79 -11.14
CA MET A 5 -27.27 -16.57 -10.61
C MET A 5 -27.48 -15.67 -11.82
N MET A 6 -28.69 -15.66 -12.40
CA MET A 6 -29.03 -14.67 -13.42
C MET A 6 -29.21 -13.31 -12.76
N MET A 7 -28.14 -12.52 -12.70
CA MET A 7 -28.23 -11.10 -12.37
C MET A 7 -28.56 -10.31 -13.64
N GLY A 8 -29.85 -10.19 -13.96
CA GLY A 8 -30.35 -9.17 -14.87
C GLY A 8 -30.55 -7.84 -14.13
N PRO A 9 -30.36 -6.67 -14.77
CA PRO A 9 -30.64 -5.39 -14.15
C PRO A 9 -32.16 -5.16 -14.08
N VAL A 10 -32.81 -5.65 -13.02
CA VAL A 10 -34.20 -5.28 -12.72
C VAL A 10 -34.19 -4.13 -11.72
N LEU A 11 -34.51 -2.94 -12.22
CA LEU A 11 -34.85 -1.78 -11.41
C LEU A 11 -36.14 -2.03 -10.62
N CYS A 12 -36.16 -1.61 -9.36
CA CYS A 12 -37.34 -1.14 -8.63
C CYS A 12 -38.49 -2.14 -8.35
N CYS A 13 -38.22 -3.42 -8.11
CA CYS A 13 -39.19 -4.32 -7.48
C CYS A 13 -38.60 -4.96 -6.21
N PRO A 14 -39.32 -4.97 -5.07
CA PRO A 14 -38.93 -5.75 -3.91
C PRO A 14 -39.22 -7.23 -4.21
N GLY A 15 -38.32 -7.89 -4.92
CA GLY A 15 -38.44 -9.29 -5.29
C GLY A 15 -37.15 -9.79 -5.91
N LEU A 16 -36.23 -10.31 -5.10
CA LEU A 16 -35.09 -11.05 -5.60
C LEU A 16 -35.63 -12.40 -6.06
N VAL A 17 -35.64 -12.66 -7.38
CA VAL A 17 -36.02 -13.97 -7.88
C VAL A 17 -34.81 -14.89 -7.81
N MET A 18 -34.89 -15.96 -7.02
CA MET A 18 -33.85 -16.98 -6.98
C MET A 18 -34.38 -18.29 -7.51
N GLU A 19 -33.61 -18.86 -8.42
CA GLU A 19 -33.89 -20.14 -9.05
C GLU A 19 -32.82 -21.16 -8.65
N GLN A 20 -33.27 -22.33 -8.20
CA GLN A 20 -32.42 -23.46 -7.86
C GLN A 20 -32.31 -24.38 -9.08
N ASP A 21 -31.09 -24.85 -9.35
CA ASP A 21 -30.77 -25.79 -10.42
C ASP A 21 -29.89 -26.92 -9.84
N GLU A 22 -30.36 -28.16 -9.96
CA GLU A 22 -29.66 -29.38 -9.54
C GLU A 22 -29.25 -30.26 -10.74
N ASP A 23 -29.64 -29.89 -11.97
CA ASP A 23 -29.53 -30.73 -13.17
C ASP A 23 -28.76 -30.08 -14.33
N SER A 24 -27.95 -29.07 -14.00
CA SER A 24 -27.08 -28.32 -14.91
C SER A 24 -27.87 -27.53 -15.96
N GLY A 25 -28.94 -26.87 -15.51
CA GLY A 25 -29.69 -25.85 -16.22
C GLY A 25 -30.83 -26.41 -17.06
N LYS A 26 -31.29 -27.65 -16.79
CA LYS A 26 -32.45 -28.21 -17.49
C LYS A 26 -33.75 -27.79 -16.81
N THR A 27 -33.75 -27.69 -15.49
CA THR A 27 -34.90 -27.24 -14.71
C THR A 27 -34.51 -26.21 -13.66
N PHE A 28 -35.42 -25.27 -13.42
CA PHE A 28 -35.25 -24.19 -12.45
C PHE A 28 -36.48 -24.17 -11.52
N GLU A 29 -36.24 -24.14 -10.21
CA GLU A 29 -37.27 -24.01 -9.18
C GLU A 29 -37.18 -22.64 -8.49
N ASP A 30 -38.26 -21.88 -8.50
CA ASP A 30 -38.34 -20.55 -7.85
C ASP A 30 -38.41 -20.69 -6.31
N ILE A 31 -37.37 -20.23 -5.62
CA ILE A 31 -37.23 -20.24 -4.15
C ILE A 31 -37.28 -18.83 -3.53
N SER A 32 -37.72 -17.82 -4.28
CA SER A 32 -37.70 -16.40 -3.90
C SER A 32 -38.50 -16.09 -2.63
N ASN A 33 -39.61 -16.81 -2.45
CA ASN A 33 -40.47 -16.65 -1.27
C ASN A 33 -39.79 -17.12 0.03
N VAL A 34 -38.81 -18.01 -0.08
CA VAL A 34 -38.09 -18.57 1.07
C VAL A 34 -37.07 -17.57 1.63
N ILE A 35 -36.46 -16.77 0.75
CA ILE A 35 -35.29 -15.94 1.07
C ILE A 35 -35.58 -14.45 1.30
N LYS A 36 -36.85 -14.02 1.23
CA LYS A 36 -37.32 -12.66 1.61
C LYS A 36 -36.42 -11.51 1.09
N ASN A 37 -35.89 -11.62 -0.13
CA ASN A 37 -34.98 -10.64 -0.76
C ASN A 37 -33.60 -10.47 -0.11
N THR A 38 -33.05 -11.51 0.53
CA THR A 38 -31.72 -11.48 1.17
C THR A 38 -30.59 -11.75 0.15
N TYR A 39 -29.47 -11.02 0.22
CA TYR A 39 -28.36 -11.08 -0.76
C TYR A 39 -27.40 -12.27 -0.51
N ILE A 40 -27.39 -13.30 -1.36
CA ILE A 40 -26.46 -14.43 -1.20
C ILE A 40 -25.05 -14.07 -1.70
N ARG A 41 -24.04 -14.18 -0.84
CA ARG A 41 -22.64 -14.37 -1.27
C ARG A 41 -22.37 -15.88 -1.34
N LYS A 42 -22.11 -16.39 -2.54
CA LYS A 42 -21.94 -17.82 -2.87
C LYS A 42 -20.83 -18.42 -2.00
N GLU A 43 -21.11 -19.48 -1.23
CA GLU A 43 -20.73 -20.91 -1.43
C GLU A 43 -21.56 -21.78 -0.43
N PHE A 44 -22.24 -22.85 -0.90
CA PHE A 44 -23.07 -23.80 -0.11
C PHE A 44 -24.14 -23.23 0.84
N GLY A 45 -24.94 -22.25 0.40
CA GLY A 45 -26.19 -21.92 1.09
C GLY A 45 -26.02 -21.18 2.42
N ILE A 46 -24.97 -20.39 2.57
CA ILE A 46 -24.87 -19.38 3.63
C ILE A 46 -25.09 -17.99 3.04
N ASN A 47 -25.85 -17.15 3.74
CA ASN A 47 -26.18 -15.78 3.34
C ASN A 47 -25.93 -14.81 4.50
N VAL A 48 -25.30 -13.67 4.19
CA VAL A 48 -25.31 -12.51 5.07
C VAL A 48 -26.09 -11.39 4.38
N GLY A 49 -27.26 -11.04 4.89
CA GLY A 49 -28.04 -9.94 4.33
C GLY A 49 -29.14 -9.42 5.26
N PRO A 50 -29.59 -8.17 5.00
CA PRO A 50 -30.43 -7.44 5.94
C PRO A 50 -31.87 -7.95 5.92
N SER A 51 -32.40 -8.38 7.06
CA SER A 51 -33.85 -8.57 7.21
C SER A 51 -34.49 -7.27 7.70
N ASN A 52 -34.96 -6.39 6.80
CA ASN A 52 -35.80 -5.20 7.09
C ASN A 52 -35.39 -4.30 8.29
N SER A 53 -34.17 -4.45 8.78
CA SER A 53 -33.60 -3.80 9.95
C SER A 53 -32.10 -3.76 9.73
N GLN A 54 -31.44 -2.74 10.27
CA GLN A 54 -30.04 -2.36 10.02
C GLN A 54 -28.98 -3.40 10.47
N ARG A 55 -29.32 -4.69 10.64
CA ARG A 55 -28.44 -5.74 11.17
C ARG A 55 -28.00 -6.72 10.09
N ASN A 56 -26.71 -7.02 10.05
CA ASN A 56 -26.14 -8.10 9.22
C ASN A 56 -26.39 -9.47 9.87
N ILE A 57 -27.21 -10.32 9.26
CA ILE A 57 -27.62 -11.61 9.83
C ILE A 57 -27.00 -12.74 9.02
N LEU A 58 -26.42 -13.73 9.70
CA LEU A 58 -25.90 -14.96 9.10
C LEU A 58 -27.00 -16.03 9.05
N TRP A 59 -27.31 -16.48 7.84
CA TRP A 59 -28.29 -17.52 7.53
C TRP A 59 -27.59 -18.75 6.95
N LEU A 60 -28.13 -19.93 7.23
CA LEU A 60 -27.61 -21.22 6.78
C LEU A 60 -28.76 -22.09 6.23
N SER A 61 -28.50 -22.71 5.10
CA SER A 61 -29.30 -23.79 4.51
C SER A 61 -28.48 -25.07 4.39
N VAL A 62 -29.09 -26.21 4.73
CA VAL A 62 -28.47 -27.55 4.65
C VAL A 62 -29.13 -28.44 3.58
N ASP A 63 -30.07 -27.88 2.84
CA ASP A 63 -30.88 -28.55 1.81
C ASP A 63 -30.87 -27.76 0.49
N PHE A 64 -29.71 -27.17 0.22
CA PHE A 64 -29.41 -26.46 -1.02
C PHE A 64 -30.33 -25.27 -1.31
N GLY A 65 -30.74 -24.55 -0.26
CA GLY A 65 -31.50 -23.30 -0.36
C GLY A 65 -33.01 -23.45 -0.18
N LYS A 66 -33.54 -24.68 0.00
CA LYS A 66 -34.97 -24.95 0.19
C LYS A 66 -35.48 -24.43 1.54
N HIS A 67 -34.68 -24.54 2.59
CA HIS A 67 -34.97 -23.98 3.90
C HIS A 67 -33.76 -23.21 4.44
N TRP A 68 -34.04 -22.08 5.10
CA TRP A 68 -33.03 -21.21 5.69
C TRP A 68 -33.26 -21.06 7.18
N THR A 69 -32.19 -21.19 7.95
CA THR A 69 -32.16 -21.01 9.39
C THR A 69 -31.23 -19.86 9.73
N LYS A 70 -31.68 -18.98 10.61
CA LYS A 70 -30.85 -17.89 11.12
C LYS A 70 -29.94 -18.45 12.21
N ILE A 71 -28.63 -18.28 12.05
CA ILE A 71 -27.64 -18.81 13.00
C ILE A 71 -26.99 -17.73 13.86
N HIS A 72 -26.77 -16.50 13.36
CA HIS A 72 -26.20 -15.41 14.17
C HIS A 72 -26.60 -14.01 13.67
N GLU A 73 -26.61 -13.00 14.56
CA GLU A 73 -26.84 -11.58 14.23
C GLU A 73 -25.53 -10.76 14.29
N ASN A 74 -25.52 -9.57 13.69
CA ASN A 74 -24.39 -8.63 13.70
C ASN A 74 -23.08 -9.25 13.19
N VAL A 75 -23.15 -10.01 12.09
CA VAL A 75 -21.98 -10.64 11.47
C VAL A 75 -21.37 -9.69 10.44
N GLN A 76 -20.06 -9.43 10.54
CA GLN A 76 -19.36 -8.51 9.62
C GLN A 76 -18.74 -9.25 8.44
N ALA A 77 -18.06 -10.37 8.71
CA ALA A 77 -17.49 -11.25 7.70
C ALA A 77 -17.63 -12.71 8.13
N PHE A 78 -17.66 -13.63 7.16
CA PHE A 78 -17.65 -15.07 7.42
C PHE A 78 -16.76 -15.79 6.40
N SER A 79 -16.29 -16.98 6.77
CA SER A 79 -15.55 -17.88 5.90
C SER A 79 -15.81 -19.33 6.30
N TRP A 80 -15.87 -20.21 5.32
CA TRP A 80 -15.90 -21.65 5.55
C TRP A 80 -14.50 -22.12 5.96
N GLY A 81 -14.46 -22.94 7.02
CA GLY A 81 -13.29 -23.72 7.39
C GLY A 81 -13.32 -25.12 6.77
N PRO A 82 -12.46 -26.03 7.25
CA PRO A 82 -12.42 -27.40 6.76
C PRO A 82 -13.68 -28.15 7.24
N GLY A 83 -14.21 -29.02 6.37
CA GLY A 83 -15.43 -29.78 6.68
C GLY A 83 -16.68 -28.90 6.71
N ILE A 84 -17.31 -28.80 7.88
CA ILE A 84 -18.57 -28.04 8.10
C ILE A 84 -18.38 -26.86 9.06
N THR A 85 -17.13 -26.53 9.40
CA THR A 85 -16.79 -25.47 10.33
C THR A 85 -17.04 -24.10 9.70
N ILE A 86 -17.66 -23.18 10.44
CA ILE A 86 -17.90 -21.80 10.00
C ILE A 86 -17.17 -20.85 10.95
N PHE A 87 -16.35 -19.97 10.39
CA PHE A 87 -15.72 -18.85 11.09
C PHE A 87 -16.44 -17.56 10.73
N PHE A 88 -16.68 -16.70 11.72
CA PHE A 88 -17.31 -15.41 11.46
C PHE A 88 -16.90 -14.36 12.49
N SER A 89 -16.84 -13.11 12.05
CA SER A 89 -16.58 -11.95 12.90
C SER A 89 -17.89 -11.27 13.29
N THR A 90 -18.01 -10.83 14.54
CA THR A 90 -19.23 -10.20 15.06
C THR A 90 -18.92 -9.13 16.10
N HIS A 91 -19.85 -8.18 16.28
CA HIS A 91 -19.77 -7.18 17.35
C HIS A 91 -21.07 -7.15 18.18
N PRO A 92 -21.01 -7.16 19.53
CA PRO A 92 -22.19 -7.22 20.38
C PRO A 92 -23.18 -6.06 20.18
N ASN A 93 -22.67 -4.85 19.94
CA ASN A 93 -23.48 -3.61 19.92
C ASN A 93 -23.67 -2.99 18.52
N ASP A 94 -23.30 -3.70 17.45
CA ASP A 94 -23.48 -3.26 16.05
C ASP A 94 -23.12 -1.78 15.79
N THR A 95 -21.93 -1.38 16.25
CA THR A 95 -21.45 -0.01 16.06
C THR A 95 -20.77 0.10 14.71
N LEU A 96 -21.07 1.15 13.95
CA LEU A 96 -20.31 1.54 12.77
C LEU A 96 -18.80 1.58 13.12
N ASP A 97 -17.96 1.06 12.22
CA ASP A 97 -16.49 1.07 12.30
C ASP A 97 -15.87 0.22 13.45
N ALA A 98 -16.59 -0.76 13.99
CA ALA A 98 -16.04 -1.69 15.00
C ALA A 98 -14.83 -2.49 14.49
N ASP A 99 -14.83 -2.83 13.20
CA ASP A 99 -13.71 -3.41 12.47
C ASP A 99 -12.49 -2.47 12.47
N GLN A 100 -12.67 -1.19 12.14
CA GLN A 100 -11.59 -0.20 12.08
C GLN A 100 -10.98 0.12 13.46
N ARG A 101 -11.71 -0.18 14.54
CA ARG A 101 -11.22 -0.06 15.92
C ARG A 101 -10.61 -1.36 16.45
N GLY A 102 -10.72 -2.47 15.72
CA GLY A 102 -10.24 -3.77 16.16
C GLY A 102 -11.04 -4.30 17.34
N GLU A 103 -12.37 -4.12 17.33
CA GLU A 103 -13.26 -4.49 18.43
C GLU A 103 -14.10 -5.75 18.12
N LEU A 104 -13.86 -6.41 16.98
CA LEU A 104 -14.64 -7.58 16.59
C LEU A 104 -14.27 -8.80 17.45
N LEU A 105 -15.22 -9.71 17.56
CA LEU A 105 -15.05 -11.04 18.10
C LEU A 105 -15.00 -12.04 16.95
N LEU A 106 -13.97 -12.88 16.91
CA LEU A 106 -13.93 -14.02 16.01
C LEU A 106 -14.62 -15.19 16.70
N LYS A 107 -15.65 -15.75 16.07
CA LYS A 107 -16.37 -16.93 16.54
C LYS A 107 -16.29 -18.07 15.55
N ARG A 108 -16.43 -19.29 16.08
CA ARG A 108 -16.49 -20.54 15.32
C ARG A 108 -17.72 -21.34 15.72
N THR A 109 -18.30 -22.05 14.75
CA THR A 109 -19.26 -23.14 14.99
C THR A 109 -18.84 -24.37 14.19
N GLU A 110 -18.87 -25.52 14.85
CA GLU A 110 -18.47 -26.83 14.26
C GLU A 110 -19.69 -27.74 14.05
N ASP A 111 -20.89 -27.25 14.39
CA ASP A 111 -22.14 -28.00 14.39
C ASP A 111 -23.26 -27.23 13.68
N LEU A 112 -22.88 -26.42 12.69
CA LEU A 112 -23.78 -25.69 11.80
C LEU A 112 -24.71 -24.72 12.56
N GLY A 113 -24.15 -24.02 13.56
CA GLY A 113 -24.82 -22.94 14.29
C GLY A 113 -25.61 -23.37 15.53
N ARG A 114 -25.43 -24.61 16.03
CA ARG A 114 -26.07 -25.04 17.29
C ARG A 114 -25.28 -24.56 18.51
N THR A 115 -23.96 -24.57 18.42
CA THR A 115 -23.04 -24.06 19.44
C THR A 115 -22.02 -23.10 18.82
N PHE A 116 -21.55 -22.17 19.64
CA PHE A 116 -20.57 -21.15 19.24
C PHE A 116 -19.47 -21.04 20.28
N SER A 117 -18.22 -21.03 19.82
CA SER A 117 -17.05 -20.70 20.62
C SER A 117 -16.46 -19.37 20.17
N THR A 118 -16.01 -18.55 21.12
CA THR A 118 -15.21 -17.36 20.81
C THR A 118 -13.76 -17.78 20.69
N VAL A 119 -13.22 -17.59 19.49
CA VAL A 119 -11.86 -17.97 19.10
C VAL A 119 -10.87 -16.86 19.45
N SER A 120 -11.24 -15.60 19.20
CA SER A 120 -10.37 -14.46 19.48
C SER A 120 -11.18 -13.19 19.77
N ASN A 121 -10.57 -12.27 20.52
CA ASN A 121 -11.09 -10.95 20.85
C ASN A 121 -10.20 -9.87 20.23
N ASN A 122 -10.72 -8.64 20.14
CA ASN A 122 -10.01 -7.48 19.58
C ASN A 122 -9.57 -7.65 18.12
N LEU A 123 -10.44 -8.28 17.34
CA LEU A 123 -10.18 -8.60 15.94
C LEU A 123 -10.45 -7.37 15.06
N PHE A 124 -9.51 -7.10 14.15
CA PHE A 124 -9.68 -6.16 13.04
C PHE A 124 -10.30 -6.89 11.84
N SER A 125 -9.67 -7.98 11.41
CA SER A 125 -10.15 -8.85 10.33
C SER A 125 -9.52 -10.24 10.47
N PHE A 126 -10.10 -11.22 9.78
CA PHE A 126 -9.59 -12.60 9.72
C PHE A 126 -9.68 -13.15 8.30
N GLY A 127 -8.92 -14.21 8.03
CA GLY A 127 -8.99 -14.98 6.80
C GLY A 127 -8.64 -16.43 7.04
N TYR A 128 -9.36 -17.35 6.40
CA TYR A 128 -9.04 -18.77 6.41
C TYR A 128 -8.49 -19.14 5.03
N ILE A 129 -7.19 -19.48 4.94
CA ILE A 129 -6.49 -19.71 3.67
C ILE A 129 -5.61 -20.95 3.79
N GLY A 130 -5.80 -21.91 2.89
CA GLY A 130 -5.15 -23.22 2.98
C GLY A 130 -5.56 -23.93 4.28
N ARG A 131 -4.56 -24.24 5.12
CA ARG A 131 -4.76 -24.83 6.47
C ARG A 131 -4.64 -23.80 7.61
N PHE A 132 -4.43 -22.53 7.29
CA PHE A 132 -4.11 -21.50 8.27
C PHE A 132 -5.30 -20.54 8.47
N LEU A 133 -5.62 -20.31 9.75
CA LEU A 133 -6.52 -19.24 10.17
C LEU A 133 -5.68 -18.03 10.60
N PHE A 134 -5.79 -16.94 9.84
CA PHE A 134 -5.15 -15.67 10.16
C PHE A 134 -6.11 -14.75 10.90
N ALA A 135 -5.63 -14.10 11.95
CA ALA A 135 -6.36 -13.10 12.71
C ALA A 135 -5.49 -11.86 12.90
N SER A 136 -5.96 -10.71 12.40
CA SER A 136 -5.31 -9.42 12.63
C SER A 136 -5.88 -8.81 13.92
N ILE A 137 -5.04 -8.69 14.95
CA ILE A 137 -5.48 -8.35 16.32
C ILE A 137 -4.84 -7.04 16.78
N VAL A 138 -5.65 -6.19 17.41
CA VAL A 138 -5.21 -4.95 18.05
C VAL A 138 -5.05 -5.21 19.55
N LYS A 139 -3.81 -5.19 20.08
CA LYS A 139 -3.55 -5.47 21.51
C LYS A 139 -4.16 -4.42 22.43
N LYS A 140 -4.04 -3.14 22.07
CA LYS A 140 -4.64 -2.00 22.75
C LYS A 140 -5.17 -1.00 21.74
N GLN A 141 -6.29 -0.35 22.05
CA GLN A 141 -6.84 0.69 21.19
C GLN A 141 -5.81 1.78 20.90
N GLY A 142 -5.63 2.08 19.61
CA GLY A 142 -4.65 3.07 19.14
C GLY A 142 -3.24 2.52 18.87
N GLU A 143 -2.93 1.28 19.27
CA GLU A 143 -1.68 0.62 18.88
C GLU A 143 -1.79 -0.02 17.48
N PRO A 144 -0.65 -0.18 16.77
CA PRO A 144 -0.57 -0.98 15.55
C PRO A 144 -1.08 -2.41 15.77
N ARG A 145 -1.64 -3.01 14.71
CA ARG A 145 -2.14 -4.38 14.75
C ARG A 145 -1.04 -5.38 14.42
N ALA A 146 -1.15 -6.58 15.01
CA ALA A 146 -0.26 -7.70 14.74
C ALA A 146 -1.06 -8.83 14.09
N LEU A 147 -0.42 -9.56 13.18
CA LEU A 147 -1.01 -10.75 12.58
C LEU A 147 -0.73 -11.97 13.48
N TYR A 148 -1.76 -12.78 13.69
CA TYR A 148 -1.67 -14.06 14.38
C TYR A 148 -2.11 -15.18 13.44
N VAL A 149 -1.50 -16.34 13.59
CA VAL A 149 -1.79 -17.54 12.82
C VAL A 149 -2.20 -18.68 13.75
N SER A 150 -3.13 -19.49 13.29
CA SER A 150 -3.51 -20.75 13.90
C SER A 150 -3.55 -21.85 12.83
N SER A 151 -2.97 -23.01 13.16
CA SER A 151 -3.01 -24.24 12.34
C SER A 151 -4.00 -25.29 12.89
N ASP A 152 -4.65 -25.00 14.02
CA ASP A 152 -5.59 -25.87 14.73
C ASP A 152 -6.98 -25.23 14.81
N GLN A 153 -7.39 -24.55 13.74
CA GLN A 153 -8.73 -23.97 13.59
C GLN A 153 -9.08 -22.91 14.66
N GLY A 154 -8.09 -22.30 15.30
CA GLY A 154 -8.26 -21.23 16.28
C GLY A 154 -8.18 -21.66 17.74
N ASP A 155 -7.82 -22.91 18.03
CA ASP A 155 -7.65 -23.37 19.42
C ASP A 155 -6.37 -22.76 20.04
N THR A 156 -5.30 -22.61 19.25
CA THR A 156 -4.08 -21.90 19.64
C THR A 156 -3.67 -20.89 18.57
N PHE A 157 -3.17 -19.73 19.02
CA PHE A 157 -2.64 -18.67 18.15
C PHE A 157 -1.19 -18.37 18.46
N ASN A 158 -0.41 -18.20 17.40
CA ASN A 158 0.97 -17.73 17.45
C ASN A 158 1.05 -16.36 16.76
N GLN A 159 1.78 -15.42 17.35
CA GLN A 159 2.02 -14.13 16.70
C GLN A 159 3.01 -14.34 15.55
N ALA A 160 2.60 -13.98 14.33
CA ALA A 160 3.49 -14.00 13.18
C ALA A 160 4.61 -12.97 13.37
N GLN A 161 5.85 -13.37 13.11
CA GLN A 161 7.03 -12.50 13.20
C GLN A 161 7.14 -11.59 11.97
N LEU A 162 6.14 -10.72 11.82
CA LEU A 162 6.02 -9.71 10.76
C LEU A 162 6.04 -8.30 11.37
N PRO A 163 6.40 -7.27 10.59
CA PRO A 163 6.23 -5.89 11.01
C PRO A 163 4.78 -5.61 11.41
N LEU A 164 4.59 -4.80 12.46
CA LEU A 164 3.25 -4.36 12.87
C LEU A 164 2.68 -3.40 11.82
N ALA A 165 1.39 -3.51 11.55
CA ALA A 165 0.71 -2.67 10.58
C ALA A 165 -0.10 -1.57 11.27
N THR A 166 0.01 -0.35 10.78
CA THR A 166 -0.89 0.75 11.16
C THR A 166 -2.27 0.55 10.51
N LYS A 167 -3.23 1.43 10.82
CA LYS A 167 -4.59 1.35 10.24
C LYS A 167 -4.60 1.43 8.71
N GLU A 168 -3.72 2.26 8.14
CA GLU A 168 -3.65 2.55 6.70
C GLU A 168 -2.95 1.46 5.90
N GLN A 169 -2.03 0.74 6.52
CA GLN A 169 -1.34 -0.38 5.88
C GLN A 169 -2.28 -1.59 5.72
N PHE A 170 -1.80 -2.67 5.10
CA PHE A 170 -2.50 -3.95 5.06
C PHE A 170 -1.52 -5.12 4.98
N TYR A 171 -2.05 -6.30 5.31
CA TYR A 171 -1.41 -7.59 5.01
C TYR A 171 -2.20 -8.23 3.88
N SER A 172 -1.51 -8.82 2.91
CA SER A 172 -2.17 -9.58 1.84
C SER A 172 -1.47 -10.92 1.65
N VAL A 173 -2.23 -12.00 1.72
CA VAL A 173 -1.73 -13.33 1.36
C VAL A 173 -1.70 -13.42 -0.15
N LEU A 174 -0.49 -13.51 -0.72
CA LEU A 174 -0.28 -13.56 -2.16
C LEU A 174 -0.51 -14.99 -2.69
N GLU A 175 0.01 -15.98 -1.96
CA GLU A 175 -0.15 -17.40 -2.23
C GLU A 175 0.04 -18.17 -0.91
N ALA A 176 -0.71 -19.25 -0.72
CA ALA A 176 -0.46 -20.20 0.36
C ALA A 176 -0.65 -21.63 -0.14
N ASP A 177 0.37 -22.46 0.04
CA ASP A 177 0.31 -23.90 -0.19
C ASP A 177 0.38 -24.67 1.15
N ASP A 178 0.50 -25.99 1.09
CA ASP A 178 0.62 -26.82 2.30
C ASP A 178 1.92 -26.56 3.08
N ASP A 179 2.97 -26.06 2.41
CA ASP A 179 4.31 -25.92 2.95
C ASP A 179 4.58 -24.52 3.50
N MET A 180 4.10 -23.45 2.86
CA MET A 180 4.40 -22.06 3.23
C MET A 180 3.42 -21.04 2.67
N ILE A 181 3.57 -19.81 3.16
CA ILE A 181 2.77 -18.64 2.79
C ILE A 181 3.68 -17.54 2.26
N PHE A 182 3.29 -16.96 1.12
CA PHE A 182 3.78 -15.67 0.65
C PHE A 182 2.89 -14.56 1.21
N MET A 183 3.47 -13.70 2.03
CA MET A 183 2.78 -12.59 2.67
C MET A 183 3.33 -11.27 2.16
N HIS A 184 2.46 -10.42 1.64
CA HIS A 184 2.76 -9.03 1.39
C HIS A 184 2.47 -8.20 2.65
N VAL A 185 3.42 -7.34 3.02
CA VAL A 185 3.25 -6.31 4.05
C VAL A 185 3.43 -4.96 3.36
N ASP A 186 2.38 -4.14 3.43
CA ASP A 186 2.37 -2.80 2.84
C ASP A 186 3.39 -1.86 3.52
N GLU A 187 4.06 -1.02 2.73
CA GLU A 187 5.02 -0.04 3.25
C GLU A 187 4.28 1.18 3.82
N PRO A 188 4.68 1.75 4.97
CA PRO A 188 4.02 2.93 5.49
C PRO A 188 3.99 4.11 4.51
N GLY A 189 2.79 4.65 4.27
CA GLY A 189 2.55 5.79 3.38
C GLY A 189 1.94 5.38 2.03
N ASP A 190 1.57 6.38 1.21
CA ASP A 190 0.93 6.17 -0.11
C ASP A 190 2.01 5.82 -1.15
N THR A 191 2.57 4.61 -1.06
CA THR A 191 3.78 4.21 -1.81
C THR A 191 3.53 3.20 -2.94
N ASP A 192 2.34 2.59 -3.05
CA ASP A 192 1.97 1.55 -4.03
C ASP A 192 2.92 0.34 -4.08
N PHE A 193 3.76 0.15 -3.06
CA PHE A 193 4.65 -0.99 -2.94
C PHE A 193 4.75 -1.46 -1.48
N GLY A 194 5.22 -2.69 -1.31
CA GLY A 194 5.53 -3.24 0.01
C GLY A 194 6.63 -4.28 -0.06
N MET A 195 6.63 -5.17 0.92
CA MET A 195 7.65 -6.21 1.08
C MET A 195 6.99 -7.59 1.08
N VAL A 196 7.53 -8.52 0.29
CA VAL A 196 7.11 -9.92 0.32
C VAL A 196 7.94 -10.68 1.34
N TYR A 197 7.24 -11.44 2.17
CA TYR A 197 7.81 -12.34 3.16
C TYR A 197 7.40 -13.78 2.85
N THR A 198 8.30 -14.71 3.12
CA THR A 198 8.04 -16.16 3.04
C THR A 198 7.99 -16.75 4.45
N SER A 199 6.95 -17.53 4.75
CA SER A 199 6.79 -18.15 6.06
C SER A 199 7.67 -19.39 6.27
N ASP A 200 7.75 -19.90 7.49
CA ASP A 200 8.07 -21.31 7.77
C ASP A 200 6.81 -22.18 7.59
N ASP A 201 6.98 -23.48 7.78
CA ASP A 201 5.92 -24.49 7.69
C ASP A 201 4.82 -24.34 8.75
N ARG A 202 5.09 -23.56 9.80
CA ARG A 202 4.13 -23.22 10.86
C ARG A 202 3.36 -21.92 10.57
N GLY A 203 3.82 -21.11 9.61
CA GLY A 203 3.25 -19.78 9.34
C GLY A 203 3.62 -18.73 10.39
N VAL A 204 4.65 -18.97 11.22
CA VAL A 204 5.01 -18.12 12.36
C VAL A 204 6.26 -17.28 12.08
N LEU A 205 7.32 -17.91 11.58
CA LEU A 205 8.57 -17.22 11.27
C LEU A 205 8.55 -16.75 9.82
N TYR A 206 8.83 -15.47 9.59
CA TYR A 206 8.83 -14.88 8.26
C TYR A 206 10.20 -14.28 7.93
N SER A 207 10.66 -14.52 6.71
CA SER A 207 11.91 -13.96 6.19
C SER A 207 11.63 -13.06 5.00
N LYS A 208 12.39 -11.97 4.86
CA LYS A 208 12.26 -11.05 3.72
C LYS A 208 12.65 -11.78 2.44
N SER A 209 11.79 -11.74 1.43
CA SER A 209 11.98 -12.43 0.14
C SER A 209 12.14 -11.44 -1.00
N LEU A 210 11.26 -10.44 -1.11
CA LEU A 210 11.31 -9.45 -2.18
C LEU A 210 10.97 -8.04 -1.69
N GLU A 211 11.86 -7.09 -1.95
CA GLU A 211 11.66 -5.69 -1.61
C GLU A 211 10.93 -4.93 -2.72
N ARG A 212 10.21 -3.87 -2.34
CA ARG A 212 9.53 -2.94 -3.26
C ARG A 212 8.58 -3.63 -4.24
N HIS A 213 7.92 -4.68 -3.78
CA HIS A 213 6.91 -5.41 -4.53
C HIS A 213 5.72 -4.51 -4.84
N LEU A 214 5.38 -4.38 -6.12
CA LEU A 214 4.28 -3.55 -6.60
C LEU A 214 2.95 -4.13 -6.10
N PHE A 215 2.17 -3.28 -5.43
CA PHE A 215 0.82 -3.60 -5.02
C PHE A 215 -0.07 -2.40 -5.32
N ALA A 216 -0.89 -2.50 -6.36
CA ALA A 216 -1.64 -1.36 -6.86
C ALA A 216 -2.72 -0.94 -5.87
N ALA A 217 -2.99 0.37 -5.78
CA ALA A 217 -4.11 0.93 -5.01
C ALA A 217 -5.50 0.35 -5.36
N SER A 218 -5.63 -0.37 -6.49
CA SER A 218 -6.82 -1.14 -6.85
C SER A 218 -7.05 -2.38 -5.96
N GLY A 219 -6.14 -2.68 -5.04
CA GLY A 219 -6.20 -3.86 -4.17
C GLY A 219 -5.70 -5.14 -4.84
N LYS A 220 -4.99 -5.02 -5.97
CA LYS A 220 -4.50 -6.15 -6.76
C LYS A 220 -2.99 -6.09 -6.96
N SER A 221 -2.39 -7.27 -7.04
CA SER A 221 -0.95 -7.46 -7.27
C SER A 221 -0.71 -8.22 -8.57
N ASP A 222 0.46 -7.99 -9.17
CA ASP A 222 0.95 -8.73 -10.33
C ASP A 222 1.59 -10.08 -9.95
N PHE A 223 1.58 -10.44 -8.66
CA PHE A 223 2.09 -11.72 -8.17
C PHE A 223 1.32 -12.89 -8.78
N THR A 224 2.03 -13.73 -9.53
CA THR A 224 1.47 -14.81 -10.33
C THR A 224 2.23 -16.11 -10.05
N ASN A 225 1.50 -17.14 -9.61
CA ASN A 225 2.01 -18.51 -9.55
C ASN A 225 2.08 -19.10 -10.97
N VAL A 226 3.26 -19.54 -11.39
CA VAL A 226 3.44 -20.23 -12.66
C VAL A 226 3.16 -21.71 -12.44
N THR A 227 1.91 -22.10 -12.66
CA THR A 227 1.42 -23.45 -12.31
C THR A 227 1.96 -24.55 -13.21
N SER A 228 2.52 -24.21 -14.38
CA SER A 228 3.11 -25.16 -15.33
C SER A 228 4.52 -25.64 -14.95
N LEU A 229 5.17 -25.03 -13.96
CA LEU A 229 6.47 -25.47 -13.46
C LEU A 229 6.64 -25.20 -11.96
N ARG A 230 7.14 -26.18 -11.22
CA ARG A 230 7.23 -26.14 -9.75
C ARG A 230 8.19 -25.06 -9.26
N GLY A 231 7.79 -24.34 -8.21
CA GLY A 231 8.64 -23.36 -7.52
C GLY A 231 8.76 -22.02 -8.24
N VAL A 232 8.08 -21.86 -9.38
CA VAL A 232 8.19 -20.69 -10.24
C VAL A 232 7.11 -19.65 -9.92
N TYR A 233 7.53 -18.42 -9.66
CA TYR A 233 6.62 -17.28 -9.45
C TYR A 233 7.11 -16.05 -10.19
N LEU A 234 6.16 -15.28 -10.71
CA LEU A 234 6.37 -14.01 -11.41
C LEU A 234 5.74 -12.88 -10.61
N THR A 235 6.40 -11.73 -10.55
CA THR A 235 5.78 -10.50 -10.02
C THR A 235 6.51 -9.26 -10.53
N ASN A 236 5.99 -8.08 -10.19
CA ASN A 236 6.55 -6.79 -10.54
C ASN A 236 7.03 -6.04 -9.29
N VAL A 237 8.15 -5.33 -9.44
CA VAL A 237 8.73 -4.43 -8.43
C VAL A 237 8.73 -2.99 -8.93
N LEU A 238 8.57 -2.05 -8.00
CA LEU A 238 8.59 -0.62 -8.28
C LEU A 238 9.96 -0.04 -7.91
N ASP A 239 10.77 0.34 -8.89
CA ASP A 239 12.09 0.92 -8.66
C ASP A 239 12.03 2.32 -8.02
N GLN A 240 13.18 2.79 -7.53
CA GLN A 240 13.32 4.12 -6.92
C GLN A 240 13.08 5.26 -7.91
N ASP A 241 13.24 5.02 -9.21
CA ASP A 241 12.95 5.99 -10.27
C ASP A 241 11.48 5.97 -10.71
N GLY A 242 10.65 5.10 -10.09
CA GLY A 242 9.24 4.91 -10.41
C GLY A 242 9.00 3.95 -11.59
N SER A 243 10.04 3.32 -12.13
CA SER A 243 9.89 2.33 -13.19
C SER A 243 9.44 0.98 -12.62
N ILE A 244 8.66 0.23 -13.41
CA ILE A 244 8.14 -1.09 -12.99
C ILE A 244 8.92 -2.18 -13.72
N ARG A 245 9.48 -3.12 -12.97
CA ARG A 245 10.24 -4.24 -13.54
C ARG A 245 9.70 -5.57 -13.08
N SER A 246 9.62 -6.51 -14.00
CA SER A 246 9.28 -7.89 -13.69
C SER A 246 10.48 -8.68 -13.17
N VAL A 247 10.21 -9.53 -12.19
CA VAL A 247 11.15 -10.48 -11.61
C VAL A 247 10.51 -11.87 -11.54
N ILE A 248 11.35 -12.89 -11.62
CA ILE A 248 10.99 -14.31 -11.56
C ILE A 248 11.84 -14.99 -10.48
N THR A 249 11.23 -15.91 -9.75
CA THR A 249 11.93 -16.85 -8.85
C THR A 249 11.64 -18.27 -9.32
N TYR A 250 12.59 -19.18 -9.11
CA TYR A 250 12.44 -20.61 -9.43
C TYR A 250 12.49 -21.50 -8.18
N ASP A 251 12.77 -20.93 -7.01
CA ASP A 251 13.02 -21.61 -5.75
C ASP A 251 12.06 -21.14 -4.64
N LYS A 252 10.79 -20.90 -4.99
CA LYS A 252 9.75 -20.39 -4.07
C LYS A 252 10.17 -19.10 -3.34
N GLY A 253 10.75 -18.15 -4.07
CA GLY A 253 11.11 -16.83 -3.55
C GLY A 253 12.35 -16.83 -2.66
N GLY A 254 13.20 -17.86 -2.76
CA GLY A 254 14.54 -17.84 -2.18
C GLY A 254 15.43 -16.81 -2.87
N GLU A 255 15.36 -16.76 -4.20
CA GLU A 255 16.07 -15.81 -5.04
C GLU A 255 15.18 -15.30 -6.18
N TRP A 256 15.25 -13.99 -6.45
CA TRP A 256 14.50 -13.31 -7.49
C TRP A 256 15.45 -12.71 -8.53
N ASN A 257 15.18 -12.98 -9.80
CA ASN A 257 16.00 -12.57 -10.93
C ASN A 257 15.17 -11.80 -11.97
N PRO A 258 15.75 -10.85 -12.73
CA PRO A 258 15.10 -10.29 -13.90
C PRO A 258 14.82 -11.38 -14.95
N LEU A 259 13.74 -11.25 -15.72
CA LEU A 259 13.46 -12.19 -16.80
C LEU A 259 14.40 -11.98 -17.98
N ASN A 260 14.89 -13.08 -18.55
CA ASN A 260 15.71 -13.05 -19.75
C ASN A 260 14.92 -12.48 -20.93
N LYS A 261 15.54 -11.54 -21.66
CA LYS A 261 14.96 -11.07 -22.92
C LYS A 261 15.01 -12.19 -23.98
N PRO A 262 14.06 -12.25 -24.91
CA PRO A 262 14.17 -13.10 -26.08
C PRO A 262 15.43 -12.82 -26.92
N ALA A 263 16.01 -13.85 -27.53
CA ALA A 263 17.25 -13.75 -28.30
C ALA A 263 17.11 -12.89 -29.56
N ASP A 264 15.95 -12.98 -30.21
CA ASP A 264 15.57 -12.32 -31.46
C ASP A 264 15.15 -10.85 -31.28
N VAL A 265 14.79 -10.44 -30.06
CA VAL A 265 14.34 -9.08 -29.75
C VAL A 265 15.51 -8.21 -29.31
N LYS A 266 15.69 -7.09 -30.02
CA LYS A 266 16.71 -6.06 -29.69
C LYS A 266 16.12 -4.98 -28.80
N CYS A 267 16.94 -4.54 -27.86
CA CYS A 267 16.66 -3.42 -26.97
C CYS A 267 16.94 -2.10 -27.70
N ALA A 268 16.36 -1.01 -27.22
CA ALA A 268 16.74 0.32 -27.68
C ALA A 268 18.24 0.57 -27.38
N SER A 269 18.94 1.27 -28.27
CA SER A 269 20.39 1.50 -28.19
C SER A 269 20.85 2.20 -26.90
N ASP A 270 19.97 2.96 -26.26
CA ASP A 270 20.26 3.72 -25.03
C ASP A 270 19.87 2.98 -23.73
N SER A 271 19.38 1.74 -23.84
CA SER A 271 18.95 0.93 -22.70
C SER A 271 20.14 0.49 -21.85
N LYS A 272 20.02 0.63 -20.53
CA LYS A 272 21.06 0.26 -19.56
C LYS A 272 20.87 -1.15 -19.01
N ARG A 273 19.62 -1.61 -18.96
CA ARG A 273 19.20 -2.92 -18.46
C ARG A 273 18.16 -3.43 -19.46
N CYS A 274 18.39 -4.60 -20.04
CA CYS A 274 17.43 -5.11 -21.02
C CYS A 274 16.94 -6.49 -20.64
N SER A 275 15.69 -6.52 -20.21
CA SER A 275 14.98 -7.71 -19.75
C SER A 275 13.59 -7.75 -20.37
N LEU A 276 12.96 -8.91 -20.30
CA LEU A 276 11.53 -9.03 -20.56
C LEU A 276 10.75 -8.54 -19.34
N HIS A 277 9.67 -7.81 -19.57
CA HIS A 277 8.74 -7.38 -18.54
C HIS A 277 7.33 -7.80 -18.90
N ILE A 278 6.61 -8.35 -17.92
CA ILE A 278 5.30 -8.98 -18.05
C ILE A 278 4.21 -8.03 -17.55
N HIS A 279 3.18 -7.88 -18.36
CA HIS A 279 1.99 -7.12 -18.02
C HIS A 279 1.05 -7.97 -17.14
N GLY A 280 0.86 -7.57 -15.89
CA GLY A 280 -0.06 -8.19 -14.93
C GLY A 280 -1.35 -7.39 -14.69
N GLU A 281 -1.96 -7.60 -13.51
CA GLU A 281 -3.16 -6.88 -13.02
C GLU A 281 -3.01 -5.35 -13.07
N TYR A 282 -1.85 -4.80 -12.71
CA TYR A 282 -1.57 -3.36 -12.82
C TYR A 282 -1.77 -2.88 -14.26
N SER A 283 -1.23 -3.61 -15.24
CA SER A 283 -1.35 -3.26 -16.65
C SER A 283 -2.78 -3.40 -17.17
N ILE A 284 -3.53 -4.42 -16.74
CA ILE A 284 -4.93 -4.61 -17.10
C ILE A 284 -5.81 -3.50 -16.51
N SER A 285 -5.60 -3.14 -15.24
CA SER A 285 -6.35 -2.06 -14.59
C SER A 285 -6.15 -0.71 -15.27
N ASN A 286 -5.00 -0.52 -15.94
CA ASN A 286 -4.65 0.63 -16.76
C ASN A 286 -4.92 0.44 -18.26
N GLN A 287 -5.65 -0.62 -18.66
CA GLN A 287 -6.05 -0.92 -20.05
C GLN A 287 -4.88 -1.08 -21.02
N LEU A 288 -3.69 -1.47 -20.54
CA LEU A 288 -2.50 -1.69 -21.36
C LEU A 288 -2.47 -3.10 -21.96
N ALA A 289 -2.99 -4.10 -21.25
CA ALA A 289 -3.04 -5.50 -21.68
C ALA A 289 -4.46 -6.06 -21.52
N PRO A 290 -4.90 -6.99 -22.40
CA PRO A 290 -6.25 -7.56 -22.34
C PRO A 290 -6.37 -8.80 -21.44
N MET A 291 -5.25 -9.50 -21.16
CA MET A 291 -5.24 -10.76 -20.41
C MET A 291 -4.02 -10.87 -19.50
N LEU A 292 -4.20 -11.59 -18.39
CA LEU A 292 -3.13 -11.98 -17.45
C LEU A 292 -2.23 -13.07 -18.07
N PRO A 293 -1.03 -13.29 -17.50
CA PRO A 293 -0.23 -14.47 -17.82
C PRO A 293 -1.03 -15.76 -17.62
N LEU A 294 -0.94 -16.68 -18.57
CA LEU A 294 -1.62 -17.97 -18.56
C LEU A 294 -0.59 -19.11 -18.46
N SER A 295 -0.82 -20.01 -17.51
CA SER A 295 -0.09 -21.27 -17.34
C SER A 295 -1.07 -22.31 -16.78
N ASP A 296 -0.83 -23.59 -17.03
CA ASP A 296 -1.64 -24.69 -16.50
C ASP A 296 -0.74 -25.88 -16.15
N PRO A 297 -1.02 -26.62 -15.06
CA PRO A 297 -0.19 -27.75 -14.62
C PRO A 297 -0.13 -28.92 -15.62
N SER A 298 -1.11 -29.05 -16.53
CA SER A 298 -1.09 -30.07 -17.58
C SER A 298 -0.22 -29.68 -18.79
N ALA A 299 -0.01 -28.38 -18.99
CA ALA A 299 0.79 -27.79 -20.06
C ALA A 299 2.21 -27.48 -19.55
N VAL A 300 2.97 -28.53 -19.24
CA VAL A 300 4.25 -28.45 -18.51
C VAL A 300 5.24 -27.48 -19.18
N GLY A 301 5.74 -26.53 -18.39
CA GLY A 301 6.69 -25.50 -18.82
C GLY A 301 6.10 -24.34 -19.63
N LEU A 302 4.84 -24.41 -20.06
CA LEU A 302 4.25 -23.37 -20.89
C LEU A 302 3.77 -22.17 -20.09
N ILE A 303 4.17 -20.98 -20.53
CA ILE A 303 3.71 -19.69 -20.03
C ILE A 303 3.41 -18.78 -21.21
N ILE A 304 2.20 -18.22 -21.30
CA ILE A 304 1.84 -17.23 -22.31
C ILE A 304 1.52 -15.92 -21.62
N ALA A 305 2.17 -14.83 -22.03
CA ALA A 305 1.98 -13.54 -21.40
C ALA A 305 2.16 -12.36 -22.34
N HIS A 306 1.43 -11.28 -22.08
CA HIS A 306 1.71 -9.98 -22.69
C HIS A 306 2.97 -9.39 -22.07
N GLY A 307 3.87 -8.87 -22.91
CA GLY A 307 5.17 -8.37 -22.46
C GLY A 307 5.68 -7.15 -23.22
N SER A 308 6.70 -6.52 -22.65
CA SER A 308 7.54 -5.51 -23.31
C SER A 308 9.01 -5.77 -22.97
N VAL A 309 9.91 -5.50 -23.92
CA VAL A 309 11.36 -5.72 -23.75
C VAL A 309 12.06 -4.36 -23.63
N GLY A 310 12.80 -4.14 -22.55
CA GLY A 310 13.46 -2.87 -22.29
C GLY A 310 14.00 -2.78 -20.85
N ASP A 311 14.14 -1.54 -20.36
CA ASP A 311 14.55 -1.26 -18.97
C ASP A 311 13.42 -1.46 -17.94
N ALA A 312 12.16 -1.33 -18.39
CA ALA A 312 10.96 -1.42 -17.55
C ALA A 312 9.70 -1.68 -18.40
N ILE A 313 8.56 -1.95 -17.74
CA ILE A 313 7.24 -2.01 -18.38
C ILE A 313 6.94 -0.67 -19.08
N THR A 314 6.49 -0.76 -20.33
CA THR A 314 6.14 0.42 -21.14
C THR A 314 4.63 0.60 -21.26
N ALA A 315 4.19 1.83 -21.56
CA ALA A 315 2.79 2.12 -21.88
C ALA A 315 2.42 1.84 -23.35
N VAL A 316 3.36 1.31 -24.14
CA VAL A 316 3.10 0.90 -25.53
C VAL A 316 2.31 -0.40 -25.52
N LYS A 317 1.45 -0.60 -26.53
CA LYS A 317 0.70 -1.85 -26.67
C LYS A 317 1.66 -3.06 -26.66
N PRO A 318 1.42 -4.06 -25.81
CA PRO A 318 2.34 -5.18 -25.65
C PRO A 318 2.21 -6.19 -26.79
N ASP A 319 3.30 -6.91 -27.02
CA ASP A 319 3.32 -8.13 -27.82
C ASP A 319 3.06 -9.33 -26.91
N VAL A 320 2.80 -10.50 -27.50
CA VAL A 320 2.67 -11.76 -26.74
C VAL A 320 3.98 -12.54 -26.79
N TYR A 321 4.41 -13.00 -25.62
CA TYR A 321 5.59 -13.83 -25.44
C TYR A 321 5.18 -15.18 -24.87
N ILE A 322 5.92 -16.22 -25.26
CA ILE A 322 5.74 -17.57 -24.75
C ILE A 322 7.08 -18.09 -24.21
N SER A 323 7.00 -18.84 -23.11
CA SER A 323 8.08 -19.67 -22.60
C SER A 323 7.59 -21.10 -22.60
N ASP A 324 8.46 -22.04 -22.96
CA ASP A 324 8.20 -23.48 -22.96
C ASP A 324 9.04 -24.24 -21.93
N ASP A 325 9.78 -23.53 -21.09
CA ASP A 325 10.68 -24.08 -20.07
C ASP A 325 10.40 -23.52 -18.67
N GLY A 326 9.26 -22.87 -18.48
CA GLY A 326 8.83 -22.30 -17.20
C GLY A 326 9.48 -20.96 -16.87
N GLY A 327 9.86 -20.18 -17.89
CA GLY A 327 10.27 -18.79 -17.77
C GLY A 327 11.78 -18.54 -17.85
N TYR A 328 12.59 -19.58 -18.06
CA TYR A 328 14.04 -19.46 -18.24
C TYR A 328 14.38 -18.81 -19.57
N SER A 329 13.70 -19.23 -20.64
CA SER A 329 13.79 -18.63 -21.97
C SER A 329 12.42 -18.20 -22.47
N TRP A 330 12.43 -17.17 -23.32
CA TRP A 330 11.23 -16.55 -23.87
C TRP A 330 11.41 -16.31 -25.36
N MET A 331 10.31 -16.42 -26.11
CA MET A 331 10.23 -16.03 -27.51
C MET A 331 9.05 -15.09 -27.73
N LYS A 332 9.19 -14.12 -28.63
CA LYS A 332 8.04 -13.34 -29.10
C LYS A 332 7.22 -14.23 -30.04
N THR A 333 5.96 -14.49 -29.70
CA THR A 333 5.11 -15.42 -30.45
C THR A 333 4.08 -14.70 -31.33
N LEU A 334 3.52 -13.57 -30.88
CA LEU A 334 2.56 -12.78 -31.65
C LEU A 334 2.84 -11.28 -31.48
N GLU A 335 2.72 -10.53 -32.58
CA GLU A 335 2.81 -9.07 -32.56
C GLU A 335 1.47 -8.46 -32.17
N GLY A 336 1.49 -7.54 -31.21
CA GLY A 336 0.30 -6.88 -30.67
C GLY A 336 -0.53 -7.73 -29.70
N PRO A 337 -1.55 -7.12 -29.06
CA PRO A 337 -2.33 -7.75 -28.01
C PRO A 337 -3.29 -8.81 -28.56
N HIS A 338 -3.35 -9.96 -27.90
CA HIS A 338 -4.24 -11.07 -28.26
C HIS A 338 -4.91 -11.65 -27.03
N HIS A 339 -6.12 -12.15 -27.18
CA HIS A 339 -6.65 -13.14 -26.26
C HIS A 339 -6.10 -14.52 -26.62
N TYR A 340 -5.71 -15.32 -25.64
CA TYR A 340 -5.18 -16.66 -25.85
C TYR A 340 -5.76 -17.67 -24.87
N THR A 341 -5.79 -18.94 -25.27
CA THR A 341 -6.18 -20.07 -24.40
C THR A 341 -5.35 -21.31 -24.72
N LEU A 342 -5.22 -22.18 -23.73
CA LEU A 342 -4.56 -23.49 -23.81
C LEU A 342 -5.63 -24.58 -23.96
N LEU A 343 -5.46 -25.42 -24.98
CA LEU A 343 -6.31 -26.58 -25.27
C LEU A 343 -5.42 -27.82 -25.36
N ASP A 344 -6.05 -29.00 -25.29
CA ASP A 344 -5.41 -30.32 -25.27
C ASP A 344 -4.13 -30.40 -24.38
N SER A 345 -4.20 -29.87 -23.17
CA SER A 345 -3.08 -29.83 -22.22
C SER A 345 -1.80 -29.20 -22.79
N GLY A 346 -1.95 -28.16 -23.62
CA GLY A 346 -0.85 -27.45 -24.27
C GLY A 346 -0.51 -27.95 -25.67
N GLY A 347 -1.12 -29.04 -26.13
CA GLY A 347 -0.99 -29.53 -27.51
C GLY A 347 -1.57 -28.57 -28.55
N LEU A 348 -2.51 -27.70 -28.15
CA LEU A 348 -3.11 -26.70 -29.01
C LEU A 348 -3.21 -25.35 -28.29
N ILE A 349 -2.72 -24.30 -28.94
CA ILE A 349 -2.85 -22.92 -28.48
C ILE A 349 -3.72 -22.16 -29.47
N VAL A 350 -4.72 -21.44 -28.97
CA VAL A 350 -5.60 -20.62 -29.80
C VAL A 350 -5.45 -19.16 -29.37
N ALA A 351 -5.33 -18.26 -30.35
CA ALA A 351 -5.22 -16.84 -30.12
C ALA A 351 -6.11 -16.00 -31.07
N VAL A 352 -6.63 -14.90 -30.55
CA VAL A 352 -7.49 -13.96 -31.26
C VAL A 352 -6.98 -12.55 -31.03
N GLU A 353 -6.74 -11.81 -32.10
CA GLU A 353 -6.24 -10.44 -32.03
C GLU A 353 -7.27 -9.51 -31.37
N TYR A 354 -6.82 -8.62 -30.49
CA TYR A 354 -7.70 -7.78 -29.68
C TYR A 354 -7.53 -6.28 -29.96
N TYR A 355 -8.59 -5.66 -30.49
CA TYR A 355 -8.76 -4.22 -30.50
C TYR A 355 -10.23 -3.87 -30.28
N THR A 356 -10.49 -2.86 -29.45
CA THR A 356 -11.84 -2.48 -28.98
C THR A 356 -12.84 -2.19 -30.09
N ASP A 357 -12.39 -1.70 -31.24
CA ASP A 357 -13.25 -1.19 -32.31
C ASP A 357 -12.92 -1.78 -33.68
N ILE A 358 -12.18 -2.89 -33.72
CA ILE A 358 -11.81 -3.56 -34.98
C ILE A 358 -12.54 -4.90 -35.07
N PRO A 359 -13.47 -5.05 -36.03
CA PRO A 359 -14.11 -6.33 -36.26
C PRO A 359 -13.10 -7.38 -36.72
N ILE A 360 -13.21 -8.57 -36.17
CA ILE A 360 -12.39 -9.72 -36.52
C ILE A 360 -13.23 -10.79 -37.21
N LYS A 361 -12.57 -11.62 -38.01
CA LYS A 361 -13.16 -12.82 -38.60
C LYS A 361 -12.21 -14.02 -38.62
N THR A 362 -11.02 -13.83 -38.07
CA THR A 362 -9.90 -14.77 -38.13
C THR A 362 -9.50 -15.17 -36.73
N VAL A 363 -9.19 -16.45 -36.54
CA VAL A 363 -8.56 -17.00 -35.35
C VAL A 363 -7.18 -17.54 -35.73
N LYS A 364 -6.22 -17.45 -34.82
CA LYS A 364 -4.88 -18.03 -34.96
C LYS A 364 -4.80 -19.28 -34.09
N PHE A 365 -4.17 -20.35 -34.57
CA PHE A 365 -3.90 -21.53 -33.76
C PHE A 365 -2.50 -22.08 -34.01
N SER A 366 -1.94 -22.75 -33.02
CA SER A 366 -0.61 -23.37 -33.05
C SER A 366 -0.67 -24.75 -32.38
N THR A 367 0.00 -25.73 -32.98
CA THR A 367 0.12 -27.11 -32.46
C THR A 367 1.56 -27.46 -32.06
N ASP A 368 2.42 -26.44 -31.98
CA ASP A 368 3.86 -26.56 -31.76
C ASP A 368 4.34 -25.60 -30.67
N GLU A 369 3.51 -25.45 -29.62
CA GLU A 369 3.79 -24.60 -28.46
C GLU A 369 4.04 -23.12 -28.84
N GLY A 370 3.29 -22.60 -29.82
CA GLY A 370 3.32 -21.18 -30.20
C GLY A 370 4.49 -20.78 -31.10
N GLN A 371 5.23 -21.73 -31.68
CA GLN A 371 6.33 -21.42 -32.59
C GLN A 371 5.81 -21.04 -33.99
N CYS A 372 4.84 -21.78 -34.51
CA CYS A 372 4.20 -21.52 -35.78
C CYS A 372 2.69 -21.29 -35.61
N TRP A 373 2.17 -20.27 -36.27
CA TRP A 373 0.75 -19.93 -36.24
C TRP A 373 0.09 -20.10 -37.59
N GLN A 374 -1.07 -20.75 -37.59
CA GLN A 374 -1.97 -20.87 -38.73
C GLN A 374 -3.18 -19.97 -38.54
N LEU A 375 -3.69 -19.38 -39.64
CA LEU A 375 -4.86 -18.52 -39.62
C LEU A 375 -6.08 -19.27 -40.18
N TYR A 376 -7.21 -19.17 -39.48
CA TYR A 376 -8.49 -19.73 -39.90
C TYR A 376 -9.58 -18.66 -39.89
N ASN A 377 -10.32 -18.55 -40.99
CA ASN A 377 -11.50 -17.68 -41.08
C ASN A 377 -12.72 -18.41 -40.49
N PHE A 378 -13.16 -18.00 -39.30
CA PHE A 378 -14.27 -18.65 -38.60
C PHE A 378 -15.65 -18.10 -38.97
N THR A 379 -15.72 -16.96 -39.67
CA THR A 379 -16.97 -16.33 -40.09
C THR A 379 -16.77 -15.50 -41.36
N ASP A 380 -17.80 -15.43 -42.21
CA ASP A 380 -17.83 -14.53 -43.37
C ASP A 380 -18.17 -13.09 -42.97
N LYS A 381 -18.90 -12.92 -41.86
CA LYS A 381 -19.31 -11.62 -41.31
C LYS A 381 -18.46 -11.29 -40.09
N PRO A 382 -17.58 -10.28 -40.15
CA PRO A 382 -16.76 -9.88 -39.01
C PRO A 382 -17.60 -9.48 -37.80
N ILE A 383 -17.11 -9.83 -36.62
CA ILE A 383 -17.73 -9.50 -35.33
C ILE A 383 -16.77 -8.63 -34.50
N ILE A 384 -17.30 -7.73 -33.69
CA ILE A 384 -16.50 -7.10 -32.64
C ILE A 384 -16.30 -8.14 -31.55
N PHE A 385 -15.04 -8.47 -31.28
CA PHE A 385 -14.66 -9.51 -30.34
C PHE A 385 -14.91 -9.06 -28.90
N ALA A 386 -15.47 -9.96 -28.09
CA ALA A 386 -15.72 -9.73 -26.67
C ALA A 386 -14.94 -10.70 -25.77
N GLY A 387 -14.69 -11.94 -26.22
CA GLY A 387 -13.95 -12.90 -25.41
C GLY A 387 -13.88 -14.31 -25.98
N LEU A 388 -13.07 -15.14 -25.33
CA LEU A 388 -12.93 -16.58 -25.56
C LEU A 388 -13.55 -17.34 -24.39
N ALA A 389 -14.22 -18.46 -24.68
CA ALA A 389 -14.74 -19.37 -23.66
C ALA A 389 -14.45 -20.82 -24.04
N SER A 390 -13.77 -21.55 -23.15
CA SER A 390 -13.52 -22.99 -23.23
C SER A 390 -14.06 -23.68 -21.97
N GLU A 391 -14.15 -25.01 -22.02
CA GLU A 391 -14.35 -25.82 -20.82
C GLU A 391 -13.25 -25.49 -19.79
N PRO A 392 -13.57 -25.33 -18.49
CA PRO A 392 -12.57 -25.11 -17.46
C PRO A 392 -11.49 -26.20 -17.44
N GLY A 393 -10.23 -25.78 -17.26
CA GLY A 393 -9.05 -26.61 -17.52
C GLY A 393 -8.58 -26.44 -18.96
N THR A 394 -7.87 -27.45 -19.47
CA THR A 394 -7.20 -27.39 -20.78
C THR A 394 -7.43 -28.63 -21.64
N LYS A 395 -8.30 -29.57 -21.21
CA LYS A 395 -8.43 -30.89 -21.85
C LYS A 395 -9.34 -30.92 -23.07
N THR A 396 -10.07 -29.84 -23.32
CA THR A 396 -11.03 -29.76 -24.42
C THR A 396 -10.35 -29.36 -25.73
N MET A 397 -11.00 -29.73 -26.85
CA MET A 397 -10.66 -29.29 -28.20
C MET A 397 -11.63 -28.23 -28.73
N ASN A 398 -12.59 -27.82 -27.90
CA ASN A 398 -13.65 -26.89 -28.27
C ASN A 398 -13.36 -25.49 -27.73
N ILE A 399 -13.51 -24.49 -28.59
CA ILE A 399 -13.38 -23.07 -28.22
C ILE A 399 -14.55 -22.27 -28.78
N SER A 400 -15.18 -21.48 -27.92
CA SER A 400 -16.25 -20.55 -28.31
C SER A 400 -15.71 -19.13 -28.36
N ILE A 401 -15.79 -18.51 -29.54
CA ILE A 401 -15.45 -17.12 -29.80
C ILE A 401 -16.72 -16.28 -29.65
N TRP A 402 -16.73 -15.36 -28.70
CA TRP A 402 -17.87 -14.49 -28.41
C TRP A 402 -17.64 -13.07 -28.93
N GLY A 403 -18.70 -12.48 -29.47
CA GLY A 403 -18.69 -11.10 -29.92
C GLY A 403 -20.07 -10.62 -30.34
N TYR A 404 -20.13 -9.44 -30.95
CA TYR A 404 -21.38 -8.89 -31.46
C TYR A 404 -21.19 -8.33 -32.87
N MET A 405 -22.26 -8.39 -33.66
CA MET A 405 -22.25 -7.83 -35.01
C MET A 405 -22.46 -6.30 -34.94
N PRO A 406 -21.62 -5.49 -35.63
CA PRO A 406 -21.88 -4.06 -35.77
C PRO A 406 -23.03 -3.84 -36.76
N GLU A 407 -24.27 -3.81 -36.29
CA GLU A 407 -25.44 -3.51 -37.11
C GLU A 407 -25.66 -1.99 -37.23
N ALA A 408 -26.25 -1.55 -38.35
CA ALA A 408 -26.67 -0.16 -38.55
C ALA A 408 -27.96 0.12 -37.74
N GLY A 409 -27.81 0.32 -36.43
CA GLY A 409 -28.90 0.61 -35.50
C GLY A 409 -28.52 0.27 -34.05
N TYR A 410 -29.22 0.86 -33.08
CA TYR A 410 -28.93 0.75 -31.63
C TYR A 410 -29.10 -0.65 -31.00
N ARG A 411 -29.04 -1.75 -31.76
CA ARG A 411 -29.16 -3.13 -31.25
C ARG A 411 -27.95 -3.95 -31.69
N ALA A 412 -27.07 -4.25 -30.74
CA ALA A 412 -25.98 -5.19 -30.93
C ALA A 412 -26.50 -6.62 -30.79
N THR A 413 -26.38 -7.43 -31.85
CA THR A 413 -26.74 -8.85 -31.82
C THR A 413 -25.51 -9.65 -31.39
N TRP A 414 -25.59 -10.33 -30.24
CA TRP A 414 -24.55 -11.23 -29.74
C TRP A 414 -24.48 -12.50 -30.58
N VAL A 415 -23.26 -12.93 -30.88
CA VAL A 415 -22.95 -14.14 -31.63
C VAL A 415 -21.85 -14.90 -30.91
N SER A 416 -21.99 -16.22 -30.85
CA SER A 416 -20.94 -17.14 -30.42
C SER A 416 -20.67 -18.13 -31.54
N VAL A 417 -19.40 -18.26 -31.93
CA VAL A 417 -18.96 -19.25 -32.91
C VAL A 417 -18.08 -20.27 -32.17
N THR A 418 -18.51 -21.52 -32.13
CA THR A 418 -17.73 -22.59 -31.51
C THR A 418 -16.99 -23.39 -32.57
N ILE A 419 -15.68 -23.51 -32.40
CA ILE A 419 -14.78 -24.27 -33.27
C ILE A 419 -14.40 -25.54 -32.53
N ASP A 420 -14.54 -26.67 -33.21
CA ASP A 420 -14.12 -27.99 -32.75
C ASP A 420 -12.90 -28.42 -33.56
N PHE A 421 -11.75 -28.52 -32.88
CA PHE A 421 -10.48 -28.87 -33.51
C PHE A 421 -10.29 -30.38 -33.72
N GLU A 422 -11.17 -31.26 -33.21
CA GLU A 422 -11.12 -32.71 -33.50
C GLU A 422 -11.37 -33.01 -34.99
N GLN A 423 -11.97 -32.08 -35.73
CA GLN A 423 -12.11 -32.20 -37.18
C GLN A 423 -10.80 -31.94 -37.95
N LEU A 424 -9.84 -31.25 -37.32
CA LEU A 424 -8.54 -30.94 -37.91
C LEU A 424 -7.46 -31.93 -37.44
N LEU A 425 -7.40 -32.17 -36.13
CA LEU A 425 -6.50 -33.12 -35.51
C LEU A 425 -7.28 -34.41 -35.27
N THR A 426 -6.93 -35.49 -35.97
CA THR A 426 -7.68 -36.77 -35.91
C THR A 426 -6.86 -37.93 -35.37
N ARG A 427 -5.56 -37.72 -35.13
CA ARG A 427 -4.63 -38.74 -34.68
C ARG A 427 -4.35 -38.55 -33.20
N ASP A 428 -4.50 -39.61 -32.41
CA ASP A 428 -4.08 -39.64 -31.02
C ASP A 428 -2.55 -39.74 -30.90
N CYS A 429 -1.98 -39.18 -29.84
CA CYS A 429 -0.55 -39.24 -29.59
C CYS A 429 -0.11 -40.64 -29.16
N GLU A 430 0.99 -41.13 -29.75
CA GLU A 430 1.61 -42.40 -29.43
C GLU A 430 2.92 -42.18 -28.65
N ASP A 431 3.56 -43.27 -28.19
CA ASP A 431 4.76 -43.15 -27.36
C ASP A 431 5.91 -42.41 -28.06
N ASP A 432 6.05 -42.60 -29.37
CA ASP A 432 7.05 -41.94 -30.20
C ASP A 432 6.80 -40.44 -30.40
N ASP A 433 5.63 -39.92 -30.02
CA ASP A 433 5.33 -38.49 -30.06
C ASP A 433 5.86 -37.71 -28.86
N TYR A 434 6.33 -38.41 -27.82
CA TYR A 434 6.81 -37.78 -26.61
C TYR A 434 8.35 -37.78 -26.51
N VAL A 435 8.88 -36.83 -25.75
CA VAL A 435 10.29 -36.71 -25.41
C VAL A 435 10.44 -36.50 -23.90
N ASN A 436 11.51 -37.06 -23.34
CA ASN A 436 11.88 -36.80 -21.95
C ASN A 436 12.57 -35.43 -21.86
N TRP A 437 12.06 -34.58 -20.99
CA TRP A 437 12.54 -33.23 -20.76
C TRP A 437 12.86 -33.04 -19.27
N LEU A 438 14.09 -32.64 -18.97
CA LEU A 438 14.53 -32.35 -17.61
C LEU A 438 14.13 -30.91 -17.25
N ALA A 439 13.29 -30.77 -16.22
CA ALA A 439 12.89 -29.46 -15.72
C ALA A 439 14.05 -28.74 -15.01
N HIS A 440 14.04 -27.40 -15.08
CA HIS A 440 15.06 -26.52 -14.49
C HIS A 440 16.50 -26.80 -14.97
N SER A 441 16.65 -27.44 -16.13
CA SER A 441 17.96 -27.60 -16.79
C SER A 441 18.49 -26.24 -17.21
N THR A 442 19.75 -25.96 -16.92
CA THR A 442 20.41 -24.70 -17.33
C THR A 442 21.45 -24.90 -18.43
N ASP A 443 21.66 -26.14 -18.88
CA ASP A 443 22.59 -26.58 -19.96
C ASP A 443 24.07 -26.11 -19.82
N GLU A 444 24.40 -25.26 -18.84
CA GLU A 444 25.71 -24.60 -18.64
C GLU A 444 26.38 -24.99 -17.29
N GLY A 445 25.85 -25.99 -16.57
CA GLY A 445 26.22 -26.31 -15.18
C GLY A 445 26.88 -27.68 -14.91
N ASP A 446 27.13 -27.92 -13.62
CA ASP A 446 27.52 -29.21 -13.06
C ASP A 446 26.42 -30.26 -13.32
N LEU A 447 26.68 -31.20 -14.22
CA LEU A 447 25.75 -32.28 -14.63
C LEU A 447 25.13 -33.02 -13.42
N VAL A 448 25.81 -33.04 -12.27
CA VAL A 448 25.33 -33.70 -11.06
C VAL A 448 24.16 -32.95 -10.43
N ASN A 449 24.19 -31.62 -10.38
CA ASN A 449 23.17 -30.79 -9.71
C ASN A 449 22.20 -30.09 -10.67
N ASP A 450 22.42 -30.19 -11.98
CA ASP A 450 21.54 -29.61 -12.99
C ASP A 450 20.09 -30.13 -12.88
N GLY A 451 19.11 -29.23 -12.89
CA GLY A 451 17.70 -29.56 -12.64
C GLY A 451 17.32 -29.82 -11.17
N CYS A 452 18.24 -29.73 -10.21
CA CYS A 452 17.91 -29.84 -8.78
C CYS A 452 17.31 -28.53 -8.27
N VAL A 453 16.01 -28.54 -8.01
CA VAL A 453 15.28 -27.41 -7.41
C VAL A 453 14.40 -27.95 -6.29
N LEU A 454 14.41 -27.31 -5.11
CA LEU A 454 13.79 -27.81 -3.87
C LEU A 454 14.11 -29.29 -3.56
N GLY A 455 15.36 -29.69 -3.80
CA GLY A 455 15.90 -30.98 -3.39
C GLY A 455 15.63 -32.21 -4.25
N TYR A 456 15.06 -32.07 -5.45
CA TYR A 456 14.95 -33.17 -6.41
C TYR A 456 14.81 -32.65 -7.85
N LYS A 457 15.15 -33.51 -8.81
CA LYS A 457 14.97 -33.29 -10.25
C LYS A 457 13.66 -33.92 -10.73
N GLU A 458 13.03 -33.30 -11.71
CA GLU A 458 11.84 -33.84 -12.38
C GLU A 458 12.10 -33.98 -13.87
N THR A 459 11.99 -35.21 -14.38
CA THR A 459 12.01 -35.48 -15.82
C THR A 459 10.59 -35.72 -16.28
N PHE A 460 10.08 -34.86 -17.14
CA PHE A 460 8.73 -34.94 -17.68
C PHE A 460 8.72 -35.61 -19.04
N ARG A 461 7.66 -36.33 -19.33
CA ARG A 461 7.35 -36.79 -20.68
C ARG A 461 6.48 -35.73 -21.36
N ARG A 462 7.06 -35.00 -22.32
CA ARG A 462 6.41 -33.88 -23.01
C ARG A 462 6.16 -34.19 -24.48
N LEU A 463 5.09 -33.64 -25.03
CA LEU A 463 4.79 -33.76 -26.46
C LEU A 463 5.90 -33.09 -27.29
N LYS A 464 6.38 -33.76 -28.33
CA LYS A 464 7.34 -33.18 -29.26
C LYS A 464 6.64 -32.07 -30.05
N LYS A 465 7.27 -30.90 -30.14
CA LYS A 465 6.79 -29.76 -30.95
C LYS A 465 6.46 -30.09 -32.41
N LYS A 466 7.11 -31.10 -32.98
CA LYS A 466 6.88 -31.56 -34.37
C LYS A 466 5.77 -32.60 -34.49
N SER A 467 5.32 -33.17 -33.38
CA SER A 467 4.28 -34.18 -33.36
C SER A 467 2.93 -33.51 -33.30
N VAL A 468 2.18 -33.64 -34.39
CA VAL A 468 0.81 -33.12 -34.52
C VAL A 468 -0.15 -34.28 -34.22
N CYS A 469 -0.69 -34.30 -33.01
CA CYS A 469 -1.63 -35.30 -32.49
C CYS A 469 -2.38 -34.74 -31.28
N ILE A 470 -3.38 -35.50 -30.81
CA ILE A 470 -4.19 -35.16 -29.63
C ILE A 470 -3.65 -35.95 -28.42
N ASN A 471 -3.33 -35.25 -27.32
CA ASN A 471 -2.99 -35.88 -26.03
C ASN A 471 -4.20 -36.62 -25.44
N GLY A 472 -5.37 -35.99 -25.52
CA GLY A 472 -6.65 -36.58 -25.17
C GLY A 472 -7.10 -36.22 -23.76
N ARG A 473 -8.40 -36.40 -23.50
CA ARG A 473 -9.01 -36.01 -22.21
C ARG A 473 -8.45 -36.79 -21.02
N ASP A 474 -8.01 -38.01 -21.25
CA ASP A 474 -7.43 -38.88 -20.21
C ASP A 474 -5.92 -38.66 -20.04
N TYR A 475 -5.33 -37.67 -20.72
CA TYR A 475 -3.92 -37.32 -20.55
C TYR A 475 -3.61 -36.97 -19.08
N ILE A 476 -2.51 -37.55 -18.62
CA ILE A 476 -1.93 -37.35 -17.30
C ILE A 476 -0.46 -37.03 -17.52
N VAL A 477 0.02 -36.00 -16.83
CA VAL A 477 1.43 -35.62 -16.88
C VAL A 477 2.27 -36.73 -16.24
N GLU A 478 3.01 -37.47 -17.07
CA GLU A 478 3.99 -38.45 -16.62
C GLU A 478 5.31 -37.78 -16.26
N LYS A 479 5.82 -38.09 -15.06
CA LYS A 479 7.09 -37.55 -14.58
C LYS A 479 7.83 -38.53 -13.68
N GLU A 480 9.15 -38.49 -13.76
CA GLU A 480 10.07 -39.21 -12.89
C GLU A 480 10.75 -38.23 -11.92
N GLN A 481 10.78 -38.57 -10.63
CA GLN A 481 11.40 -37.74 -9.60
C GLN A 481 12.67 -38.39 -9.07
N ASN A 482 13.78 -37.65 -9.09
CA ASN A 482 15.08 -38.13 -8.64
C ASN A 482 15.62 -37.23 -7.52
N PRO A 483 15.85 -37.75 -6.30
CA PRO A 483 16.28 -36.93 -5.16
C PRO A 483 17.70 -36.38 -5.35
N CYS A 484 17.93 -35.17 -4.86
CA CYS A 484 19.23 -34.49 -4.86
C CYS A 484 19.85 -34.44 -3.47
N LEU A 485 21.17 -34.31 -3.43
CA LEU A 485 21.88 -33.88 -2.24
C LEU A 485 21.59 -32.41 -1.97
N CYS A 486 21.49 -31.99 -0.71
CA CYS A 486 21.25 -30.59 -0.39
C CYS A 486 22.43 -29.72 -0.81
N THR A 487 22.12 -28.61 -1.47
CA THR A 487 23.04 -27.54 -1.87
C THR A 487 22.68 -26.24 -1.14
N LYS A 488 23.40 -25.14 -1.42
CA LYS A 488 23.05 -23.81 -0.87
C LYS A 488 21.73 -23.25 -1.44
N LEU A 489 21.30 -23.71 -2.63
CA LEU A 489 20.08 -23.27 -3.31
C LEU A 489 18.80 -23.84 -2.67
N ASP A 490 18.93 -24.95 -1.94
CA ASP A 490 17.84 -25.58 -1.18
C ASP A 490 17.55 -24.85 0.16
N TYR A 491 18.25 -23.74 0.40
CA TYR A 491 18.16 -22.92 1.60
C TYR A 491 17.88 -21.45 1.27
N MET A 492 16.90 -20.89 1.96
CA MET A 492 16.62 -19.45 1.98
C MET A 492 17.18 -18.80 3.25
N CYS A 493 17.16 -17.48 3.32
CA CYS A 493 17.56 -16.80 4.55
C CYS A 493 16.57 -17.10 5.67
N ASP A 494 17.12 -17.31 6.86
CA ASP A 494 16.35 -17.56 8.07
C ASP A 494 15.86 -16.24 8.69
N TYR A 495 15.01 -16.34 9.71
CA TYR A 495 14.52 -15.17 10.45
C TYR A 495 15.68 -14.31 10.97
N GLY A 496 15.59 -12.99 10.78
CA GLY A 496 16.65 -12.04 11.12
C GLY A 496 17.76 -11.88 10.07
N TYR A 497 17.71 -12.65 8.97
CA TYR A 497 18.65 -12.56 7.86
C TYR A 497 17.94 -12.14 6.57
N TYR A 498 18.70 -11.65 5.59
CA TYR A 498 18.19 -11.27 4.26
C TYR A 498 19.31 -11.35 3.22
N ARG A 499 18.94 -11.37 1.94
CA ARG A 499 19.90 -11.23 0.83
C ARG A 499 19.97 -9.77 0.40
N GLN A 500 21.19 -9.28 0.19
CA GLN A 500 21.41 -7.98 -0.44
C GLN A 500 21.27 -8.10 -1.96
N GLU A 501 20.93 -6.99 -2.64
CA GLU A 501 20.86 -6.94 -4.10
C GLU A 501 22.18 -7.44 -4.72
N ASN A 502 22.08 -8.43 -5.63
CA ASN A 502 23.19 -9.09 -6.33
C ASN A 502 24.11 -9.97 -5.47
N SER A 503 23.68 -10.38 -4.26
CA SER A 503 24.39 -11.36 -3.43
C SER A 503 23.54 -12.60 -3.18
N SER A 504 24.15 -13.78 -3.28
CA SER A 504 23.55 -15.06 -2.88
C SER A 504 23.81 -15.41 -1.41
N GLU A 505 24.41 -14.50 -0.65
CA GLU A 505 24.72 -14.71 0.76
C GLU A 505 23.66 -14.09 1.68
N CYS A 506 23.27 -14.85 2.71
CA CYS A 506 22.36 -14.39 3.74
C CYS A 506 23.16 -13.64 4.80
N VAL A 507 22.86 -12.36 4.96
CA VAL A 507 23.50 -11.49 5.94
C VAL A 507 22.50 -11.07 7.00
N GLU A 508 23.00 -10.84 8.21
CA GLU A 508 22.17 -10.42 9.34
C GLU A 508 21.56 -9.05 9.07
N GLN A 509 20.27 -8.90 9.36
CA GLN A 509 19.56 -7.64 9.19
C GLN A 509 20.08 -6.59 10.19
N PRO A 510 20.20 -5.31 9.78
CA PRO A 510 20.68 -4.25 10.67
C PRO A 510 19.92 -4.13 11.99
N ASP A 511 18.61 -4.39 11.96
CA ASP A 511 17.73 -4.29 13.14
C ASP A 511 17.94 -5.40 14.18
N PHE A 512 18.59 -6.50 13.76
CA PHE A 512 18.85 -7.69 14.58
C PHE A 512 20.30 -7.80 15.03
N LYS A 513 21.18 -6.93 14.53
CA LYS A 513 22.59 -6.93 14.89
C LYS A 513 22.78 -6.80 16.41
N ASP A 514 23.55 -7.72 16.98
CA ASP A 514 23.82 -7.85 18.41
C ASP A 514 22.58 -8.18 19.29
N ARG A 515 21.46 -8.63 18.69
CA ARG A 515 20.25 -9.07 19.40
C ARG A 515 20.09 -10.58 19.33
N GLN A 516 19.44 -11.14 20.35
CA GLN A 516 19.01 -12.53 20.32
C GLN A 516 17.73 -12.65 19.48
N LEU A 517 17.66 -13.70 18.64
CA LEU A 517 16.51 -14.01 17.80
C LEU A 517 15.45 -14.73 18.63
N GLU A 518 14.77 -13.96 19.48
CA GLU A 518 13.69 -14.45 20.35
C GLU A 518 12.35 -14.36 19.62
N PHE A 519 11.57 -15.44 19.66
CA PHE A 519 10.20 -15.46 19.15
C PHE A 519 9.26 -16.16 20.14
N CYS A 520 7.95 -15.98 19.95
CA CYS A 520 6.96 -16.57 20.83
C CYS A 520 6.22 -17.71 20.14
N LEU A 521 6.28 -18.90 20.73
CA LEU A 521 5.52 -20.07 20.28
C LEU A 521 4.67 -20.61 21.45
N LEU A 522 3.36 -20.71 21.23
CA LEU A 522 2.38 -21.20 22.21
C LEU A 522 2.50 -20.54 23.60
N GLY A 523 2.90 -19.26 23.63
CA GLY A 523 3.07 -18.48 24.86
C GLY A 523 4.41 -18.68 25.60
N ASN A 524 5.33 -19.48 25.07
CA ASN A 524 6.70 -19.61 25.57
C ASN A 524 7.69 -18.89 24.65
N GLU A 525 8.69 -18.23 25.25
CA GLU A 525 9.78 -17.64 24.49
C GLU A 525 10.73 -18.74 24.01
N GLU A 526 11.06 -18.71 22.74
CA GLU A 526 12.04 -19.59 22.11
C GLU A 526 13.17 -18.75 21.52
N LEU A 527 14.39 -19.25 21.67
CA LEU A 527 15.60 -18.66 21.11
C LEU A 527 16.00 -19.43 19.85
N LEU A 528 16.09 -18.72 18.74
CA LEU A 528 16.60 -19.27 17.49
C LEU A 528 18.12 -19.09 17.39
N MET A 529 18.84 -20.20 17.30
CA MET A 529 20.25 -20.21 16.94
C MET A 529 20.42 -20.70 15.51
N THR A 530 20.85 -19.81 14.63
CA THR A 530 20.98 -20.08 13.19
C THR A 530 22.27 -19.49 12.64
N THR A 531 22.83 -20.10 11.60
CA THR A 531 23.90 -19.49 10.79
C THR A 531 23.36 -18.58 9.69
N GLY A 532 22.05 -18.28 9.71
CA GLY A 532 21.36 -17.40 8.78
C GLY A 532 20.63 -18.09 7.63
N TYR A 533 20.62 -19.42 7.61
CA TYR A 533 20.02 -20.23 6.55
C TYR A 533 19.01 -21.22 7.12
N ARG A 534 17.85 -21.31 6.46
CA ARG A 534 16.83 -22.34 6.72
C ARG A 534 16.47 -23.05 5.43
N LYS A 535 16.16 -24.34 5.56
CA LYS A 535 15.74 -25.15 4.43
C LYS A 535 14.41 -24.62 3.89
N ILE A 536 14.25 -24.56 2.57
CA ILE A 536 13.01 -24.06 1.96
C ILE A 536 11.84 -24.99 2.33
N PRO A 537 10.69 -24.48 2.80
CA PRO A 537 9.54 -25.33 3.08
C PRO A 537 9.08 -26.10 1.83
N GLY A 538 8.88 -27.41 1.97
CA GLY A 538 8.56 -28.33 0.87
C GLY A 538 9.78 -28.94 0.17
N ASP A 539 10.99 -28.52 0.51
CA ASP A 539 12.23 -29.07 -0.04
C ASP A 539 12.54 -30.48 0.48
N LYS A 540 12.84 -31.41 -0.44
CA LYS A 540 13.01 -32.84 -0.15
C LYS A 540 14.46 -33.33 -0.23
N CYS A 541 15.44 -32.44 -0.28
CA CYS A 541 16.86 -32.81 -0.35
C CYS A 541 17.29 -33.58 0.91
N ALA A 542 18.27 -34.48 0.76
CA ALA A 542 18.85 -35.22 1.88
C ALA A 542 20.38 -35.30 1.78
N GLY A 543 21.07 -35.14 2.91
CA GLY A 543 22.54 -35.09 2.96
C GLY A 543 23.12 -33.84 2.30
N GLY A 544 24.44 -33.73 2.17
CA GLY A 544 25.10 -32.55 1.56
C GLY A 544 25.23 -31.35 2.52
N PHE A 545 24.95 -30.15 2.02
CA PHE A 545 25.04 -28.90 2.76
C PHE A 545 23.96 -28.85 3.86
N SER A 546 24.37 -28.67 5.12
CA SER A 546 23.47 -28.60 6.27
C SER A 546 23.98 -27.56 7.27
N PRO A 547 23.46 -26.32 7.23
CA PRO A 547 23.80 -25.28 8.19
C PRO A 547 23.27 -25.64 9.59
N LYS A 548 23.98 -25.22 10.64
CA LYS A 548 23.55 -25.45 12.02
C LYS A 548 22.36 -24.54 12.33
N ARG A 549 21.24 -25.15 12.72
CA ARG A 549 20.02 -24.46 13.16
C ARG A 549 19.39 -25.22 14.32
N THR A 550 19.11 -24.55 15.42
CA THR A 550 18.47 -25.12 16.61
C THR A 550 17.53 -24.10 17.24
N GLU A 551 16.39 -24.58 17.73
CA GLU A 551 15.40 -23.80 18.49
C GLU A 551 15.47 -24.26 19.96
N GLU A 552 15.77 -23.33 20.87
CA GLU A 552 15.84 -23.63 22.30
C GLU A 552 14.71 -22.93 23.05
N GLN A 553 13.91 -23.71 23.78
CA GLN A 553 12.85 -23.15 24.60
C GLN A 553 13.44 -22.47 25.84
N MET A 554 13.07 -21.21 26.05
CA MET A 554 13.49 -20.46 27.23
C MET A 554 12.52 -20.72 28.40
N ASN A 555 13.04 -20.69 29.63
CA ASN A 555 12.22 -20.72 30.85
C ASN A 555 11.53 -19.36 31.10
N LYS A 556 10.93 -18.76 30.07
CA LYS A 556 10.25 -17.46 30.13
C LYS A 556 8.97 -17.51 29.31
N ARG A 557 7.87 -17.01 29.88
CA ARG A 557 6.59 -16.87 29.19
C ARG A 557 6.57 -15.57 28.41
N CYS A 558 6.05 -15.64 27.18
CA CYS A 558 5.86 -14.46 26.35
C CYS A 558 5.00 -13.42 27.09
N GLY A 559 5.40 -12.15 26.99
CA GLY A 559 4.64 -11.05 27.58
C GLY A 559 4.94 -10.77 29.06
N THR A 560 5.88 -11.48 29.70
CA THR A 560 6.46 -11.06 30.99
C THR A 560 7.57 -10.02 30.79
N ALA A 561 7.26 -8.93 30.10
CA ALA A 561 8.14 -7.77 29.95
C ALA A 561 7.62 -6.60 30.80
N GLU A 562 7.47 -6.80 32.11
CA GLU A 562 7.12 -5.72 33.05
C GLU A 562 8.04 -5.64 34.28
N GLN A 563 9.25 -6.22 34.23
CA GLN A 563 10.19 -6.17 35.38
C GLN A 563 11.59 -5.61 35.12
N ILE A 564 11.86 -4.94 33.99
CA ILE A 564 13.17 -4.25 33.79
C ILE A 564 13.13 -2.76 34.20
N LEU A 565 11.96 -2.20 34.56
CA LEU A 565 11.85 -0.81 35.03
C LEU A 565 11.90 -0.63 36.56
N THR A 566 11.93 -1.70 37.36
CA THR A 566 11.89 -1.62 38.83
C THR A 566 13.25 -1.62 39.54
N SER A 567 14.37 -1.36 38.84
CA SER A 567 15.66 -1.07 39.52
C SER A 567 16.06 0.41 39.47
N LYS A 568 15.40 1.26 38.66
CA LYS A 568 15.73 2.70 38.54
C LYS A 568 14.93 3.64 39.45
N SER A 569 13.97 3.12 40.20
CA SER A 569 13.06 3.93 41.04
C SER A 569 13.63 4.33 42.41
N LYS A 570 14.75 3.78 42.88
CA LYS A 570 15.32 4.14 44.20
C LYS A 570 16.40 5.24 44.13
N GLU A 571 16.99 5.51 42.97
CA GLU A 571 18.03 6.56 42.84
C GLU A 571 17.47 7.94 42.52
N THR A 572 16.36 8.04 41.78
CA THR A 572 15.72 9.33 41.44
C THR A 572 15.09 10.03 42.64
N THR A 573 14.57 9.28 43.62
CA THR A 573 13.99 9.87 44.84
C THR A 573 15.06 10.49 45.76
N ILE A 574 16.26 9.90 45.80
CA ILE A 574 17.38 10.41 46.61
C ILE A 574 17.98 11.67 45.94
N MET A 575 18.11 11.69 44.61
CA MET A 575 18.60 12.85 43.88
C MET A 575 17.65 14.06 43.92
N LEU A 576 16.33 13.84 43.94
CA LEU A 576 15.34 14.91 44.12
C LEU A 576 15.35 15.48 45.56
N ALA A 577 15.56 14.64 46.57
CA ALA A 577 15.69 15.11 47.95
C ALA A 577 16.97 15.92 48.17
N VAL A 578 18.11 15.48 47.61
CA VAL A 578 19.39 16.20 47.72
C VAL A 578 19.34 17.52 46.95
N SER A 579 18.74 17.57 45.76
CA SER A 579 18.61 18.82 45.00
C SER A 579 17.68 19.84 45.67
N ALA A 580 16.60 19.39 46.32
CA ALA A 580 15.74 20.26 47.12
C ALA A 580 16.46 20.84 48.36
N VAL A 581 17.29 20.04 49.03
CA VAL A 581 18.10 20.51 50.18
C VAL A 581 19.16 21.52 49.73
N VAL A 582 19.84 21.28 48.60
CA VAL A 582 20.83 22.20 48.05
C VAL A 582 20.18 23.52 47.59
N MET A 583 18.98 23.47 46.98
CA MET A 583 18.21 24.69 46.65
C MET A 583 17.80 25.48 47.89
N MET A 584 17.39 24.80 48.96
CA MET A 584 17.04 25.46 50.22
C MET A 584 18.26 26.14 50.86
N ILE A 585 19.43 25.51 50.82
CA ILE A 585 20.67 26.10 51.32
C ILE A 585 21.09 27.30 50.45
N ALA A 586 20.94 27.22 49.13
CA ALA A 586 21.21 28.33 48.20
C ALA A 586 20.25 29.51 48.41
N LEU A 587 18.97 29.25 48.69
CA LEU A 587 17.98 30.29 49.02
C LEU A 587 18.29 30.97 50.36
N VAL A 588 18.64 30.19 51.40
CA VAL A 588 18.98 30.73 52.71
C VAL A 588 20.28 31.56 52.65
N THR A 589 21.28 31.10 51.90
CA THR A 589 22.53 31.87 51.68
C THR A 589 22.30 33.10 50.82
N GLY A 590 21.45 33.04 49.80
CA GLY A 590 21.04 34.19 48.99
C GLY A 590 20.30 35.26 49.80
N VAL A 591 19.33 34.86 50.64
CA VAL A 591 18.60 35.77 51.53
C VAL A 591 19.54 36.36 52.58
N PHE A 592 20.46 35.58 53.15
CA PHE A 592 21.46 36.08 54.10
C PHE A 592 22.38 37.14 53.48
N LEU A 593 22.80 36.95 52.22
CA LEU A 593 23.63 37.93 51.51
C LEU A 593 22.87 39.21 51.14
N ILE A 594 21.57 39.10 50.82
CA ILE A 594 20.70 40.25 50.55
C ILE A 594 20.43 41.04 51.85
N VAL A 595 20.13 40.35 52.95
CA VAL A 595 19.91 40.98 54.27
C VAL A 595 21.19 41.65 54.79
N ARG A 596 22.37 41.03 54.57
CA ARG A 596 23.67 41.63 54.93
C ARG A 596 24.01 42.86 54.09
N LYS A 597 23.53 42.95 52.85
CA LYS A 597 23.73 44.12 51.96
C LYS A 597 22.74 45.26 52.26
N ILE A 598 21.56 44.95 52.80
CA ILE A 598 20.55 45.94 53.23
C ILE A 598 20.89 46.52 54.63
N LEU A 599 21.64 45.80 55.47
CA LEU A 599 22.09 46.33 56.78
C LEU A 599 23.32 47.26 56.74
N SER A 600 23.97 47.48 55.58
CA SER A 600 25.18 48.32 55.48
C SER A 600 24.95 49.74 54.92
N TYR A 601 23.69 50.16 54.71
CA TYR A 601 23.33 51.50 54.25
C TYR A 601 22.38 52.19 55.22
N ARG A 602 22.85 52.50 56.45
CA ARG A 602 22.29 53.54 57.32
C ARG A 602 23.25 53.87 58.47
N TYR A 603 24.16 54.83 58.24
CA TYR A 603 24.50 55.93 59.18
C TYR A 603 25.54 56.88 58.56
N SER A 604 25.09 58.07 58.16
CA SER A 604 25.79 59.37 58.11
C SER A 604 25.02 60.29 57.14
N SER A 605 24.44 61.44 57.48
CA SER A 605 24.46 62.29 58.69
C SER A 605 23.25 63.25 58.69
N LEU A 606 22.77 63.58 59.91
CA LEU A 606 22.01 64.76 60.37
C LEU A 606 22.51 66.09 59.71
N ARG A 607 21.82 67.26 59.61
CA ARG A 607 20.63 67.91 60.24
C ARG A 607 20.38 69.26 59.50
N GLU A 608 19.15 69.81 59.61
CA GLU A 608 18.73 71.26 59.61
C GLU A 608 19.16 72.19 58.44
N ASP A 609 18.38 73.14 57.93
CA ASP A 609 16.98 73.58 58.08
C ASP A 609 16.67 74.50 56.87
N ASP A 610 15.41 74.95 56.81
CA ASP A 610 14.88 76.17 56.18
C ASP A 610 14.43 76.24 54.70
N ASP A 611 13.13 76.54 54.62
CA ASP A 611 12.44 77.60 53.87
C ASP A 611 11.87 77.42 52.44
N ARG A 612 10.52 77.53 52.44
CA ARG A 612 9.62 78.36 51.59
C ARG A 612 9.15 77.88 50.19
N CYS A 613 7.87 77.52 50.19
CA CYS A 613 6.70 77.86 49.35
C CYS A 613 6.80 78.44 47.91
N ILE A 614 5.77 78.04 47.13
CA ILE A 614 4.96 78.73 46.10
C ILE A 614 5.01 78.17 44.65
N ASP A 615 3.78 78.02 44.13
CA ASP A 615 3.24 77.70 42.80
C ASP A 615 3.97 78.24 41.55
N GLY A 616 3.65 77.62 40.39
CA GLY A 616 3.48 78.41 39.16
C GLY A 616 3.94 77.77 37.84
N ILE A 617 2.95 77.40 37.03
CA ILE A 617 2.87 77.25 35.56
C ILE A 617 3.91 78.03 34.71
N GLN A 618 4.53 77.42 33.67
CA GLN A 618 4.43 77.78 32.21
C GLN A 618 5.47 77.06 31.30
N ASN A 619 5.01 76.65 30.10
CA ASN A 619 5.76 76.20 28.90
C ASN A 619 6.47 77.40 28.17
N PRO A 620 7.14 77.25 27.00
CA PRO A 620 8.20 76.34 26.52
C PRO A 620 9.38 77.09 25.80
N SER A 621 10.32 76.34 25.19
CA SER A 621 11.44 76.74 24.29
C SER A 621 12.70 77.31 24.99
N THR A 622 13.91 76.80 24.75
CA THR A 622 14.67 76.96 23.50
C THR A 622 15.90 76.03 23.47
N ALA A 623 16.39 75.82 22.25
CA ALA A 623 17.49 74.96 21.88
C ALA A 623 18.88 75.42 22.41
N ALA A 624 19.81 74.46 22.34
CA ALA A 624 21.27 74.63 22.33
C ALA A 624 22.02 74.64 23.68
N ALA A 625 22.15 73.45 24.28
CA ALA A 625 23.35 73.07 25.03
C ALA A 625 23.66 71.58 24.83
N LYS A 626 23.90 71.21 23.57
CA LYS A 626 24.28 69.86 23.13
C LYS A 626 25.78 69.86 22.80
N LYS A 627 26.67 69.93 23.81
CA LYS A 627 28.09 69.55 23.66
C LYS A 627 28.87 69.46 24.98
N GLN A 628 28.53 68.53 25.87
CA GLN A 628 29.46 68.08 26.92
C GLN A 628 29.09 66.67 27.41
N ALA A 629 28.94 65.71 26.50
CA ALA A 629 28.73 64.30 26.85
C ALA A 629 29.34 63.38 25.78
N GLU A 630 30.62 63.62 25.46
CA GLU A 630 31.41 62.73 24.61
C GLU A 630 32.82 62.62 25.19
N ARG A 631 32.92 62.13 26.43
CA ARG A 631 34.20 61.79 27.07
C ARG A 631 34.03 60.91 28.32
N MET A 632 33.24 59.83 28.24
CA MET A 632 33.33 58.72 29.20
C MET A 632 32.55 57.46 28.74
N ARG A 633 32.90 56.89 27.58
CA ARG A 633 32.39 55.56 27.18
C ARG A 633 33.45 54.56 26.68
N VAL A 634 34.74 54.91 26.78
CA VAL A 634 35.86 54.03 26.37
C VAL A 634 36.57 53.36 27.56
N ALA A 635 36.32 53.79 28.80
CA ALA A 635 36.94 53.19 29.99
C ALA A 635 36.17 51.99 30.60
N GLY A 636 34.91 51.76 30.21
CA GLY A 636 34.10 50.62 30.68
C GLY A 636 34.23 49.35 29.83
N PHE A 637 34.60 49.49 28.56
CA PHE A 637 34.68 48.37 27.61
C PHE A 637 35.94 47.51 27.78
N VAL A 638 37.04 48.09 28.28
CA VAL A 638 38.31 47.37 28.46
C VAL A 638 38.33 46.55 29.76
N LYS A 639 37.59 46.97 30.80
CA LYS A 639 37.56 46.26 32.10
C LYS A 639 36.70 44.99 32.09
N LEU A 640 35.66 44.93 31.25
CA LEU A 640 34.78 43.75 31.18
C LEU A 640 35.41 42.62 30.35
N SER A 641 36.10 42.94 29.26
CA SER A 641 36.77 41.97 28.39
C SER A 641 37.91 41.23 29.08
N VAL A 642 38.66 41.89 29.97
CA VAL A 642 39.78 41.28 30.72
C VAL A 642 39.29 40.29 31.77
N VAL A 643 38.14 40.54 32.40
CA VAL A 643 37.56 39.64 33.42
C VAL A 643 36.98 38.39 32.77
N VAL A 644 36.31 38.53 31.61
CA VAL A 644 35.73 37.40 30.89
C VAL A 644 36.81 36.50 30.29
N VAL A 645 37.85 37.08 29.68
CA VAL A 645 38.98 36.29 29.14
C VAL A 645 39.78 35.62 30.25
N GLY A 646 39.96 36.29 31.40
CA GLY A 646 40.62 35.71 32.57
C GLY A 646 39.86 34.51 33.16
N PHE A 647 38.53 34.57 33.21
CA PHE A 647 37.70 33.45 33.68
C PHE A 647 37.73 32.26 32.73
N VAL A 648 37.70 32.50 31.42
CA VAL A 648 37.75 31.43 30.40
C VAL A 648 39.12 30.74 30.38
N LEU A 649 40.23 31.49 30.49
CA LEU A 649 41.57 30.90 30.59
C LEU A 649 41.75 30.11 31.90
N ALA A 650 41.26 30.62 33.03
CA ALA A 650 41.35 29.90 34.31
C ALA A 650 40.56 28.58 34.29
N PHE A 651 39.39 28.57 33.65
CA PHE A 651 38.58 27.35 33.49
C PHE A 651 39.21 26.34 32.51
N TYR A 652 39.81 26.83 31.43
CA TYR A 652 40.51 25.99 30.46
C TYR A 652 41.76 25.33 31.07
N VAL A 653 42.53 26.08 31.86
CA VAL A 653 43.70 25.53 32.58
C VAL A 653 43.27 24.56 33.69
N ALA A 654 42.19 24.85 34.43
CA ALA A 654 41.64 23.92 35.42
C ALA A 654 41.12 22.62 34.78
N SER A 655 40.58 22.70 33.56
CA SER A 655 40.16 21.53 32.77
C SER A 655 41.33 20.66 32.31
N GLN A 656 42.50 21.25 32.04
CA GLN A 656 43.69 20.51 31.58
C GLN A 656 44.48 19.88 32.74
N VAL A 657 44.47 20.51 33.92
CA VAL A 657 45.19 20.00 35.11
C VAL A 657 44.49 18.79 35.75
N PHE A 658 43.17 18.64 35.56
CA PHE A 658 42.40 17.52 36.13
C PHE A 658 42.55 16.19 35.37
N GLU A 659 43.22 16.17 34.22
CA GLU A 659 43.43 14.94 33.41
C GLU A 659 44.62 14.08 33.86
N PHE A 660 45.45 14.53 34.81
CA PHE A 660 46.73 13.85 35.07
C PHE A 660 46.76 12.80 36.21
N LYS A 661 45.61 12.37 36.75
CA LYS A 661 45.61 11.26 37.71
C LYS A 661 44.23 10.61 37.86
N MET A 662 43.96 9.50 37.16
CA MET A 662 43.24 8.32 37.66
C MET A 662 42.89 7.31 36.55
N ASP A 663 42.97 6.03 36.92
CA ASP A 663 42.86 4.83 36.07
C ASP A 663 41.50 4.62 35.37
N ALA A 664 41.59 3.91 34.24
CA ALA A 664 40.53 3.58 33.31
C ALA A 664 39.54 2.53 33.88
N SER A 665 38.35 2.96 34.33
CA SER A 665 37.14 2.10 34.36
C SER A 665 35.78 2.82 34.41
N LEU A 666 35.67 4.11 34.08
CA LEU A 666 34.40 4.86 34.19
C LEU A 666 34.16 5.90 33.07
N GLY A 667 34.46 5.55 31.82
CA GLY A 667 34.50 6.50 30.68
C GLY A 667 33.15 7.09 30.20
N ASN A 668 32.02 6.37 30.34
CA ASN A 668 30.78 6.81 29.67
C ASN A 668 29.84 7.68 30.52
N MET A 669 30.06 7.81 31.84
CA MET A 669 29.18 8.59 32.72
C MET A 669 29.56 10.09 32.76
N PHE A 670 30.83 10.42 32.51
CA PHE A 670 31.35 11.78 32.63
C PHE A 670 31.15 12.65 31.38
N GLY A 671 30.92 12.05 30.21
CA GLY A 671 30.62 12.78 28.97
C GLY A 671 29.29 13.55 29.05
N PHE A 672 28.27 12.91 29.62
CA PHE A 672 26.95 13.53 29.80
C PHE A 672 26.96 14.65 30.83
N VAL A 673 27.73 14.52 31.92
CA VAL A 673 27.88 15.58 32.92
C VAL A 673 28.63 16.78 32.34
N LYS A 674 29.70 16.55 31.55
CA LYS A 674 30.42 17.61 30.83
C LYS A 674 29.51 18.35 29.84
N LEU A 675 28.71 17.63 29.05
CA LEU A 675 27.78 18.24 28.10
C LEU A 675 26.67 19.03 28.81
N SER A 676 26.12 18.49 29.90
CA SER A 676 25.05 19.12 30.67
C SER A 676 25.52 20.45 31.30
N VAL A 677 26.72 20.48 31.88
CA VAL A 677 27.27 21.69 32.52
C VAL A 677 27.60 22.77 31.49
N VAL A 678 28.10 22.39 30.31
CA VAL A 678 28.36 23.33 29.19
C VAL A 678 27.06 23.92 28.64
N VAL A 679 26.03 23.09 28.45
CA VAL A 679 24.72 23.54 27.97
C VAL A 679 24.05 24.48 28.98
N VAL A 680 24.10 24.15 30.28
CA VAL A 680 23.55 25.01 31.33
C VAL A 680 24.30 26.34 31.43
N GLY A 681 25.63 26.32 31.32
CA GLY A 681 26.44 27.54 31.28
C GLY A 681 26.13 28.42 30.06
N PHE A 682 25.91 27.82 28.90
CA PHE A 682 25.57 28.53 27.66
C PHE A 682 24.16 29.16 27.73
N VAL A 683 23.18 28.42 28.27
CA VAL A 683 21.82 28.94 28.46
C VAL A 683 21.80 30.09 29.49
N LEU A 684 22.58 29.99 30.57
CA LEU A 684 22.73 31.08 31.54
C LEU A 684 23.40 32.31 30.92
N ALA A 685 24.40 32.13 30.07
CA ALA A 685 25.04 33.23 29.35
C ALA A 685 24.06 33.91 28.38
N LEU A 686 23.28 33.14 27.61
CA LEU A 686 22.24 33.67 26.73
C LEU A 686 21.12 34.39 27.50
N TYR A 687 20.74 33.86 28.66
CA TYR A 687 19.75 34.50 29.53
C TYR A 687 20.26 35.84 30.07
N VAL A 688 21.52 35.92 30.50
CA VAL A 688 22.14 37.17 30.96
C VAL A 688 22.28 38.17 29.81
N VAL A 689 22.62 37.73 28.60
CA VAL A 689 22.66 38.58 27.40
C VAL A 689 21.26 39.10 27.04
N SER A 690 20.22 38.26 27.15
CA SER A 690 18.82 38.64 26.93
C SER A 690 18.30 39.65 27.94
N GLN A 691 18.79 39.64 29.19
CA GLN A 691 18.39 40.60 30.23
C GLN A 691 19.12 41.95 30.11
N VAL A 692 20.25 41.99 29.40
CA VAL A 692 21.06 43.22 29.22
C VAL A 692 20.73 43.94 27.90
N PHE A 693 20.17 43.24 26.92
CA PHE A 693 19.78 43.82 25.64
C PHE A 693 18.26 43.69 25.42
N GLU A 694 17.49 44.72 25.81
CA GLU A 694 16.15 44.91 25.23
C GLU A 694 16.29 45.37 23.78
N PHE A 695 16.40 44.42 22.86
CA PHE A 695 16.27 44.68 21.42
C PHE A 695 14.92 44.12 20.95
N LYS A 696 13.97 45.02 20.69
CA LYS A 696 12.84 44.75 19.79
C LYS A 696 13.41 44.39 18.42
N MET A 697 13.11 43.20 17.93
CA MET A 697 13.46 42.80 16.57
C MET A 697 12.19 42.51 15.77
N ASP A 698 11.91 43.42 14.84
CA ASP A 698 11.09 43.19 13.67
C ASP A 698 11.75 42.15 12.75
N ALA A 699 10.90 41.36 12.08
CA ALA A 699 11.27 40.32 11.16
C ALA A 699 11.93 40.87 9.89
N SER A 700 13.18 40.46 9.63
CA SER A 700 13.79 40.35 8.29
C SER A 700 15.24 39.89 8.43
N LEU A 701 15.53 38.60 8.20
CA LEU A 701 16.80 38.14 7.59
C LEU A 701 16.78 36.65 7.25
N GLY A 702 16.01 36.28 6.21
CA GLY A 702 16.24 35.04 5.48
C GLY A 702 17.10 35.36 4.26
N ASN A 703 18.42 35.36 4.41
CA ASN A 703 19.39 35.21 3.31
C ASN A 703 20.83 35.25 3.85
N MET A 704 21.38 34.07 4.15
CA MET A 704 22.79 33.72 3.88
C MET A 704 23.02 32.29 4.38
N PHE A 705 23.23 31.37 3.44
CA PHE A 705 24.06 30.15 3.47
C PHE A 705 23.49 29.12 2.48
N ALA A 706 23.62 29.44 1.19
CA ALA A 706 23.55 28.44 0.12
C ALA A 706 24.62 28.81 -0.91
N ARG A 707 25.85 28.31 -0.69
CA ARG A 707 26.86 28.17 -1.74
C ARG A 707 27.68 26.92 -1.45
N SER A 708 27.31 25.83 -2.09
CA SER A 708 28.25 24.82 -2.56
C SER A 708 27.66 24.25 -3.84
N ALA A 709 28.26 24.66 -4.95
CA ALA A 709 27.94 24.16 -6.28
C ALA A 709 28.58 22.79 -6.44
N VAL A 710 27.77 21.77 -6.73
CA VAL A 710 28.22 20.52 -7.31
C VAL A 710 27.64 20.45 -8.72
N THR A 711 28.55 20.32 -9.68
CA THR A 711 28.33 20.26 -11.12
C THR A 711 27.59 18.97 -11.48
N HIS A 712 26.44 19.05 -12.15
CA HIS A 712 25.75 17.90 -12.73
C HIS A 712 25.80 17.91 -14.27
N SER A 713 26.23 16.79 -14.83
CA SER A 713 26.03 16.36 -16.21
C SER A 713 24.53 16.11 -16.48
N PRO A 714 24.03 16.20 -17.74
CA PRO A 714 22.60 16.22 -18.01
C PRO A 714 21.97 14.83 -17.84
N SER A 715 20.93 14.73 -17.00
CA SER A 715 20.09 13.53 -16.87
C SER A 715 18.91 13.58 -17.84
N THR A 716 18.69 12.51 -18.59
CA THR A 716 17.48 12.24 -19.37
C THR A 716 16.36 11.71 -18.47
N LYS A 717 15.85 12.54 -17.55
CA LYS A 717 14.57 12.32 -16.85
C LYS A 717 13.47 13.13 -17.55
N PRO A 718 12.23 12.61 -17.72
CA PRO A 718 11.12 13.51 -18.00
C PRO A 718 10.99 14.49 -16.82
N PRO A 719 10.80 15.80 -17.06
CA PRO A 719 10.79 16.76 -15.97
C PRO A 719 9.54 16.53 -15.09
N ARG A 720 9.73 16.32 -13.79
CA ARG A 720 8.62 16.27 -12.82
C ARG A 720 8.14 17.69 -12.57
N TYR A 721 6.92 18.02 -13.00
CA TYR A 721 6.31 19.33 -12.78
C TYR A 721 5.50 19.33 -11.48
N LYS A 722 5.29 20.54 -10.91
CA LYS A 722 4.56 20.73 -9.64
C LYS A 722 3.17 20.08 -9.71
N CYS A 723 2.70 19.50 -8.60
CA CYS A 723 1.48 18.70 -8.47
C CYS A 723 1.36 17.52 -9.46
N GLY A 724 2.48 17.08 -10.07
CA GLY A 724 2.48 15.97 -11.02
C GLY A 724 1.86 16.31 -12.38
N LEU A 725 1.87 17.60 -12.76
CA LEU A 725 1.34 18.05 -14.05
C LEU A 725 2.10 17.43 -15.23
N SER A 726 1.43 17.28 -16.38
CA SER A 726 2.05 16.84 -17.64
C SER A 726 2.94 17.91 -18.30
N LYS A 727 2.74 19.19 -17.99
CA LYS A 727 3.45 20.35 -18.56
C LYS A 727 3.72 21.42 -17.49
N PRO A 728 4.80 22.23 -17.61
CA PRO A 728 5.06 23.30 -16.67
C PRO A 728 4.06 24.45 -16.85
N CYS A 729 3.70 25.10 -15.76
CA CYS A 729 2.89 26.32 -15.82
C CYS A 729 3.72 27.53 -16.26
N PRO A 730 3.11 28.49 -17.00
CA PRO A 730 3.75 29.77 -17.30
C PRO A 730 4.12 30.54 -16.03
N GLU A 731 5.06 31.48 -16.14
CA GLU A 731 5.36 32.38 -15.01
C GLU A 731 4.11 33.10 -14.50
N LYS A 732 4.07 33.38 -13.19
CA LYS A 732 2.92 33.99 -12.48
C LYS A 732 1.63 33.17 -12.60
N HIS A 733 1.73 31.85 -12.63
CA HIS A 733 0.59 30.95 -12.49
C HIS A 733 0.85 29.94 -11.39
N PHE A 734 -0.21 29.48 -10.74
CA PHE A 734 -0.18 28.37 -9.80
C PHE A 734 -0.59 27.06 -10.51
N ALA A 735 0.25 26.05 -10.41
CA ALA A 735 -0.03 24.69 -10.84
C ALA A 735 -1.01 24.03 -9.86
N PHE A 736 -2.10 23.47 -10.37
CA PHE A 736 -3.06 22.72 -9.55
C PHE A 736 -3.43 21.40 -10.18
N LYS A 737 -3.79 20.43 -9.33
CA LYS A 737 -4.40 19.16 -9.72
C LYS A 737 -5.52 18.83 -8.74
N ILE A 738 -6.71 18.53 -9.27
CA ILE A 738 -7.91 18.23 -8.48
C ILE A 738 -8.58 16.97 -9.00
N THR A 739 -8.98 16.10 -8.06
CA THR A 739 -9.74 14.88 -8.35
C THR A 739 -11.01 14.83 -7.51
N SER A 740 -12.11 14.35 -8.10
CA SER A 740 -13.33 14.04 -7.34
C SER A 740 -13.14 12.79 -6.48
N GLY A 741 -14.07 12.56 -5.55
CA GLY A 741 -14.16 11.27 -4.87
C GLY A 741 -14.56 10.13 -5.83
N ALA A 742 -14.19 8.91 -5.46
CA ALA A 742 -14.62 7.67 -6.13
C ALA A 742 -15.75 7.02 -5.34
N ALA A 743 -16.96 7.10 -5.89
CA ALA A 743 -18.18 6.65 -5.24
C ALA A 743 -18.29 7.21 -3.80
N SER A 744 -18.52 6.34 -2.82
CA SER A 744 -18.53 6.66 -1.38
C SER A 744 -17.29 6.15 -0.64
N VAL A 745 -16.26 5.69 -1.35
CA VAL A 745 -15.12 4.96 -0.77
C VAL A 745 -13.86 5.82 -0.69
N VAL A 746 -13.51 6.51 -1.77
CA VAL A 746 -12.28 7.31 -1.85
C VAL A 746 -12.63 8.79 -1.90
N GLY A 747 -12.13 9.57 -0.95
CA GLY A 747 -12.31 11.02 -0.91
C GLY A 747 -11.50 11.78 -1.98
N PRO A 748 -11.88 13.02 -2.31
CA PRO A 748 -11.20 13.84 -3.32
C PRO A 748 -9.77 14.22 -2.92
N LYS A 749 -8.92 14.54 -3.90
CA LYS A 749 -7.56 15.10 -3.68
C LYS A 749 -7.46 16.47 -4.36
N MET A 750 -6.85 17.44 -3.69
CA MET A 750 -6.61 18.79 -4.22
C MET A 750 -5.18 19.22 -3.93
N CYS A 751 -4.37 19.44 -4.96
CA CYS A 751 -2.99 19.94 -4.86
C CYS A 751 -2.87 21.32 -5.53
N LEU A 752 -2.10 22.21 -4.90
CA LEU A 752 -1.69 23.49 -5.48
C LEU A 752 -0.20 23.73 -5.16
N GLU A 753 0.63 23.99 -6.17
CA GLU A 753 2.07 24.30 -6.00
C GLU A 753 2.82 23.26 -5.13
N ASP A 754 2.59 21.96 -5.37
CA ASP A 754 3.08 20.82 -4.56
C ASP A 754 2.55 20.75 -3.11
N ASN A 755 1.69 21.69 -2.71
CA ASN A 755 1.00 21.64 -1.43
C ASN A 755 -0.34 20.93 -1.58
N MET A 756 -0.46 19.75 -0.98
CA MET A 756 -1.73 19.01 -0.90
C MET A 756 -2.69 19.77 0.01
N LEU A 757 -3.72 20.42 -0.52
CA LEU A 757 -4.68 21.23 0.23
C LEU A 757 -5.71 20.35 0.95
N MET A 758 -6.31 19.39 0.23
CA MET A 758 -7.32 18.47 0.76
C MET A 758 -7.04 17.06 0.26
N SER A 759 -7.13 16.07 1.14
CA SER A 759 -7.04 14.66 0.79
C SER A 759 -7.60 13.78 1.91
N GLY A 760 -7.93 12.52 1.58
CA GLY A 760 -8.23 11.50 2.60
C GLY A 760 -7.12 11.37 3.65
N VAL A 761 -5.87 11.45 3.22
CA VAL A 761 -4.67 11.39 4.09
C VAL A 761 -4.61 12.56 5.08
N LYS A 762 -5.07 13.76 4.68
CA LYS A 762 -5.14 14.92 5.59
C LYS A 762 -6.34 14.88 6.54
N ASN A 763 -7.21 13.88 6.42
CA ASN A 763 -8.45 13.73 7.19
C ASN A 763 -9.29 15.03 7.22
N ASN A 764 -9.28 15.78 6.11
CA ASN A 764 -10.00 17.04 5.96
C ASN A 764 -10.99 17.03 4.80
N VAL A 765 -11.35 15.83 4.31
CA VAL A 765 -12.37 15.61 3.29
C VAL A 765 -13.54 14.83 3.88
N GLY A 766 -14.72 15.03 3.33
CA GLY A 766 -15.92 14.33 3.77
C GLY A 766 -17.00 14.29 2.70
N ARG A 767 -18.06 13.55 2.99
CA ARG A 767 -19.21 13.37 2.10
C ARG A 767 -19.78 14.72 1.65
N GLY A 768 -20.15 14.83 0.38
CA GLY A 768 -20.78 16.00 -0.22
C GLY A 768 -19.80 16.90 -0.98
N LEU A 769 -19.82 18.20 -0.68
CA LEU A 769 -18.95 19.19 -1.32
C LEU A 769 -17.73 19.47 -0.46
N ASN A 770 -16.54 19.32 -1.03
CA ASN A 770 -15.26 19.64 -0.41
C ASN A 770 -14.72 20.92 -1.03
N LEU A 771 -14.31 21.91 -0.23
CA LEU A 771 -13.88 23.23 -0.68
C LEU A 771 -12.56 23.64 -0.03
N ALA A 772 -11.59 24.08 -0.84
CA ALA A 772 -10.38 24.73 -0.41
C ALA A 772 -10.33 26.19 -0.91
N LEU A 773 -10.07 27.12 0.01
CA LEU A 773 -9.90 28.54 -0.29
C LEU A 773 -8.42 28.89 -0.28
N VAL A 774 -7.96 29.58 -1.32
CA VAL A 774 -6.56 29.96 -1.50
C VAL A 774 -6.47 31.44 -1.83
N ASN A 775 -5.48 32.12 -1.27
CA ASN A 775 -5.19 33.49 -1.63
C ASN A 775 -4.67 33.57 -3.08
N GLY A 776 -5.41 34.23 -3.98
CA GLY A 776 -5.06 34.31 -5.40
C GLY A 776 -3.80 35.11 -5.72
N LYS A 777 -3.19 35.81 -4.75
CA LYS A 777 -1.92 36.53 -4.90
C LYS A 777 -0.74 35.72 -4.38
N THR A 778 -0.87 35.00 -3.26
CA THR A 778 0.26 34.28 -2.64
C THR A 778 0.25 32.78 -2.90
N GLY A 779 -0.90 32.19 -3.22
CA GLY A 779 -1.07 30.74 -3.33
C GLY A 779 -1.18 30.04 -1.96
N GLU A 780 -1.25 30.81 -0.87
CA GLU A 780 -1.38 30.25 0.48
C GLU A 780 -2.80 29.80 0.79
N LEU A 781 -2.93 28.65 1.45
CA LEU A 781 -4.18 28.10 1.90
C LEU A 781 -4.81 28.98 2.98
N MET A 782 -6.07 29.37 2.80
CA MET A 782 -6.83 30.20 3.74
C MET A 782 -7.75 29.36 4.63
N ASP A 783 -8.53 28.44 4.05
CA ASP A 783 -9.43 27.54 4.79
C ASP A 783 -9.78 26.30 3.96
N THR A 784 -10.18 25.21 4.63
CA THR A 784 -10.72 24.00 4.01
C THR A 784 -11.95 23.54 4.76
N LYS A 785 -13.04 23.26 4.04
CA LYS A 785 -14.30 22.77 4.63
C LYS A 785 -14.94 21.73 3.74
N PHE A 786 -15.75 20.86 4.33
CA PHE A 786 -16.65 19.99 3.60
C PHE A 786 -18.08 20.10 4.14
N TYR A 787 -19.06 19.87 3.29
CA TYR A 787 -20.48 19.96 3.63
C TYR A 787 -21.24 18.77 3.05
N ASP A 788 -21.89 17.99 3.92
CA ASP A 788 -22.72 16.85 3.52
C ASP A 788 -24.01 17.31 2.84
N MET A 789 -24.09 17.13 1.52
CA MET A 789 -25.23 17.54 0.70
C MET A 789 -26.27 16.42 0.50
N TRP A 790 -26.18 15.32 1.26
CA TRP A 790 -27.20 14.27 1.34
C TRP A 790 -27.88 14.27 2.71
N GLY A 791 -27.10 14.07 3.77
CA GLY A 791 -27.57 13.96 5.16
C GLY A 791 -27.60 15.28 5.93
N GLY A 792 -26.90 16.31 5.46
CA GLY A 792 -26.71 17.59 6.15
C GLY A 792 -27.70 18.71 5.78
N ASP A 793 -27.42 19.91 6.31
CA ASP A 793 -28.12 21.17 6.00
C ASP A 793 -27.24 22.03 5.05
N VAL A 794 -27.87 22.73 4.11
CA VAL A 794 -27.22 23.63 3.14
C VAL A 794 -26.87 25.00 3.73
N LYS A 795 -27.49 25.40 4.86
CA LYS A 795 -27.26 26.73 5.46
C LYS A 795 -25.78 27.01 5.81
N PRO A 796 -25.02 26.10 6.45
CA PRO A 796 -23.60 26.34 6.76
C PRO A 796 -22.76 26.55 5.50
N LEU A 797 -23.08 25.86 4.40
CA LEU A 797 -22.42 26.06 3.11
C LEU A 797 -22.70 27.48 2.56
N ILE A 798 -23.96 27.93 2.61
CA ILE A 798 -24.34 29.27 2.13
C ILE A 798 -23.65 30.37 2.95
N GLU A 799 -23.61 30.23 4.27
CA GLU A 799 -22.91 31.15 5.16
C GLU A 799 -21.42 31.20 4.83
N PHE A 800 -20.79 30.04 4.62
CA PHE A 800 -19.40 29.96 4.22
C PHE A 800 -19.13 30.61 2.86
N LEU A 801 -19.94 30.32 1.84
CA LEU A 801 -19.78 30.92 0.50
C LEU A 801 -19.90 32.45 0.53
N LYS A 802 -20.70 33.02 1.43
CA LYS A 802 -20.82 34.47 1.64
C LYS A 802 -19.59 35.10 2.30
N THR A 803 -18.75 34.32 2.98
CA THR A 803 -17.50 34.82 3.59
C THR A 803 -16.35 34.97 2.59
N ILE A 804 -16.48 34.38 1.39
CA ILE A 804 -15.41 34.37 0.39
C ILE A 804 -15.20 35.78 -0.18
N GLN A 805 -14.00 36.32 0.02
CA GLN A 805 -13.63 37.67 -0.40
C GLN A 805 -13.07 37.71 -1.83
N ASP A 806 -13.17 38.86 -2.49
CA ASP A 806 -12.65 39.09 -3.84
C ASP A 806 -11.15 38.81 -3.95
N GLY A 807 -10.76 38.01 -4.95
CA GLY A 807 -9.37 37.55 -5.12
C GLY A 807 -9.03 36.25 -4.41
N THR A 808 -10.00 35.58 -3.81
CA THR A 808 -9.86 34.20 -3.33
C THR A 808 -10.09 33.22 -4.49
N VAL A 809 -9.18 32.27 -4.66
CA VAL A 809 -9.33 31.11 -5.55
C VAL A 809 -10.01 29.99 -4.76
N VAL A 810 -11.00 29.35 -5.39
CA VAL A 810 -11.84 28.33 -4.76
C VAL A 810 -11.69 27.04 -5.55
N LEU A 811 -11.23 25.97 -4.89
CA LEU A 811 -11.17 24.62 -5.45
C LEU A 811 -12.29 23.79 -4.82
N ILE A 812 -13.08 23.10 -5.63
CA ILE A 812 -14.24 22.33 -5.21
C ILE A 812 -14.24 20.94 -5.85
N ALA A 813 -14.49 19.91 -5.05
CA ALA A 813 -14.66 18.54 -5.54
C ALA A 813 -15.83 17.85 -4.84
N SER A 814 -16.61 17.09 -5.61
CA SER A 814 -17.68 16.23 -5.11
C SER A 814 -17.15 14.93 -4.48
N PHE A 815 -17.87 14.42 -3.48
CA PHE A 815 -17.67 13.09 -2.91
C PHE A 815 -19.03 12.47 -2.50
N ASP A 816 -19.33 11.27 -3.01
CA ASP A 816 -20.67 10.65 -2.96
C ASP A 816 -21.78 11.52 -3.57
N ASP A 817 -22.51 12.31 -2.77
CA ASP A 817 -23.62 13.15 -3.26
C ASP A 817 -23.43 14.62 -2.88
N SER A 818 -23.14 15.44 -3.88
CA SER A 818 -22.88 16.88 -3.73
C SER A 818 -24.10 17.77 -4.00
N ALA A 819 -25.27 17.23 -4.38
CA ALA A 819 -26.33 18.03 -4.97
C ALA A 819 -27.70 17.96 -4.30
N SER A 820 -28.06 16.88 -3.58
CA SER A 820 -29.45 16.68 -3.13
C SER A 820 -29.98 17.78 -2.22
N LYS A 821 -29.12 18.45 -1.46
CA LYS A 821 -29.48 19.59 -0.59
C LYS A 821 -29.16 20.96 -1.18
N LEU A 822 -28.58 21.04 -2.38
CA LEU A 822 -28.28 22.33 -3.02
C LEU A 822 -29.54 23.06 -3.48
N ASN A 823 -29.82 24.21 -2.85
CA ASN A 823 -30.91 25.10 -3.21
C ASN A 823 -30.47 26.20 -4.21
N ASP A 824 -31.43 26.98 -4.71
CA ASP A 824 -31.19 28.02 -5.72
C ASP A 824 -30.21 29.10 -5.24
N GLU A 825 -30.18 29.41 -3.95
CA GLU A 825 -29.25 30.39 -3.38
C GLU A 825 -27.79 29.89 -3.44
N ALA A 826 -27.54 28.65 -3.00
CA ALA A 826 -26.21 28.04 -3.08
C ALA A 826 -25.74 27.92 -4.54
N ARG A 827 -26.64 27.51 -5.45
CA ARG A 827 -26.34 27.40 -6.89
C ARG A 827 -25.99 28.76 -7.50
N LYS A 828 -26.71 29.82 -7.11
CA LYS A 828 -26.39 31.20 -7.52
C LYS A 828 -25.02 31.64 -7.02
N LEU A 829 -24.67 31.35 -5.76
CA LEU A 829 -23.36 31.69 -5.19
C LEU A 829 -22.21 30.98 -5.91
N PHE A 830 -22.37 29.70 -6.28
CA PHE A 830 -21.38 29.02 -7.14
C PHE A 830 -21.29 29.63 -8.54
N GLY A 831 -22.41 30.08 -9.10
CA GLY A 831 -22.43 30.86 -10.34
C GLY A 831 -21.62 32.16 -10.26
N GLU A 832 -21.71 32.87 -9.13
CA GLU A 832 -20.91 34.08 -8.86
C GLU A 832 -19.40 33.80 -8.71
N LEU A 833 -19.02 32.56 -8.40
CA LEU A 833 -17.62 32.11 -8.37
C LEU A 833 -17.11 31.65 -9.74
N GLY A 834 -17.98 31.57 -10.75
CA GLY A 834 -17.63 31.22 -12.12
C GLY A 834 -18.19 29.91 -12.66
N SER A 835 -18.98 29.16 -11.87
CA SER A 835 -19.50 27.86 -12.28
C SER A 835 -20.65 27.98 -13.27
N THR A 836 -20.67 27.06 -14.24
CA THR A 836 -21.75 26.87 -15.20
C THR A 836 -22.57 25.62 -14.91
N SER A 837 -21.95 24.60 -14.32
CA SER A 837 -22.58 23.30 -14.07
C SER A 837 -23.30 23.25 -12.72
N ALA A 838 -22.96 24.13 -11.76
CA ALA A 838 -23.60 24.18 -10.44
C ALA A 838 -25.14 24.34 -10.51
N ALA A 839 -25.67 25.00 -11.55
CA ALA A 839 -27.10 25.15 -11.74
C ALA A 839 -27.83 23.83 -12.07
N THR A 840 -27.13 22.84 -12.64
CA THR A 840 -27.71 21.61 -13.18
C THR A 840 -27.23 20.34 -12.47
N LEU A 841 -26.41 20.45 -11.42
CA LEU A 841 -25.94 19.31 -10.62
C LEU A 841 -27.12 18.52 -10.05
N GLY A 842 -27.15 17.23 -10.35
CA GLY A 842 -28.09 16.24 -9.87
C GLY A 842 -27.48 15.27 -8.86
N PHE A 843 -28.32 14.36 -8.36
CA PHE A 843 -27.97 13.38 -7.34
C PHE A 843 -26.78 12.51 -7.75
N ARG A 844 -25.71 12.53 -6.94
CA ARG A 844 -24.44 11.80 -7.16
C ARG A 844 -23.72 12.12 -8.48
N ASP A 845 -23.97 13.28 -9.06
CA ASP A 845 -23.14 13.78 -10.15
C ASP A 845 -21.71 14.01 -9.64
N ASN A 846 -20.72 13.63 -10.45
CA ASN A 846 -19.33 14.01 -10.17
C ASN A 846 -19.05 15.40 -10.74
N TRP A 847 -18.48 16.26 -9.92
CA TRP A 847 -18.20 17.64 -10.27
C TRP A 847 -16.91 18.12 -9.61
N ILE A 848 -16.03 18.69 -10.43
CA ILE A 848 -14.82 19.39 -9.98
C ILE A 848 -14.81 20.78 -10.59
N PHE A 849 -14.42 21.76 -9.79
CA PHE A 849 -14.46 23.16 -10.18
C PHE A 849 -13.33 23.93 -9.51
N VAL A 850 -12.66 24.77 -10.30
CA VAL A 850 -11.74 25.78 -9.78
C VAL A 850 -12.22 27.13 -10.28
N GLY A 851 -12.55 28.03 -9.37
CA GLY A 851 -13.05 29.36 -9.67
C GLY A 851 -12.50 30.42 -8.73
N GLY A 852 -13.15 31.57 -8.68
CA GLY A 852 -12.74 32.62 -7.76
C GLY A 852 -13.77 33.72 -7.62
N LYS A 853 -13.76 34.40 -6.47
CA LYS A 853 -14.66 35.53 -6.24
C LYS A 853 -14.12 36.79 -6.94
N GLY A 854 -14.98 37.44 -7.74
CA GLY A 854 -14.63 38.64 -8.50
C GLY A 854 -14.12 38.37 -9.92
N ILE A 855 -14.23 37.13 -10.43
CA ILE A 855 -13.91 36.84 -11.83
C ILE A 855 -15.02 37.38 -12.76
N LYS A 856 -14.62 38.01 -13.87
CA LYS A 856 -15.56 38.64 -14.82
C LYS A 856 -16.14 37.65 -15.84
N THR A 857 -15.53 36.48 -15.97
CA THR A 857 -15.87 35.44 -16.93
C THR A 857 -16.10 34.11 -16.22
N LYS A 858 -16.84 33.20 -16.85
CA LYS A 858 -16.95 31.81 -16.42
C LYS A 858 -15.57 31.18 -16.31
N SER A 859 -15.37 30.29 -15.34
CA SER A 859 -14.10 29.61 -15.19
C SER A 859 -13.92 28.56 -16.30
N PRO A 860 -12.73 28.45 -16.91
CA PRO A 860 -12.42 27.35 -17.83
C PRO A 860 -12.13 26.03 -17.11
N PHE A 861 -11.98 26.06 -15.78
CA PHE A 861 -11.62 24.90 -14.97
C PHE A 861 -12.87 24.32 -14.29
N GLU A 862 -13.68 23.62 -15.08
CA GLU A 862 -14.89 22.94 -14.61
C GLU A 862 -15.10 21.65 -15.39
N GLN A 863 -15.33 20.54 -14.70
CA GLN A 863 -15.76 19.28 -15.30
C GLN A 863 -16.94 18.71 -14.53
N HIS A 864 -17.89 18.12 -15.25
CA HIS A 864 -19.13 17.56 -14.72
C HIS A 864 -19.50 16.30 -15.49
N ILE A 865 -19.73 15.20 -14.77
CA ILE A 865 -20.33 13.99 -15.32
C ILE A 865 -21.61 13.71 -14.55
N LYS A 866 -22.71 13.56 -15.29
CA LYS A 866 -24.01 13.21 -14.72
C LYS A 866 -24.03 11.75 -14.29
N ASN A 867 -24.62 11.50 -13.14
CA ASN A 867 -24.97 10.17 -12.70
C ASN A 867 -25.97 9.54 -13.67
N ASN A 868 -25.51 8.54 -14.44
CA ASN A 868 -26.34 7.81 -15.37
C ASN A 868 -25.99 6.32 -15.31
N LYS A 869 -26.99 5.50 -14.96
CA LYS A 869 -26.84 4.06 -14.76
C LYS A 869 -26.21 3.33 -15.96
N ASP A 870 -26.45 3.81 -17.18
CA ASP A 870 -25.98 3.15 -18.40
C ASP A 870 -24.51 3.48 -18.74
N THR A 871 -23.97 4.57 -18.19
CA THR A 871 -22.60 5.05 -18.49
C THR A 871 -21.70 5.11 -17.26
N ASN A 872 -22.23 4.84 -16.08
CA ASN A 872 -21.48 4.90 -14.84
C ASN A 872 -20.42 3.80 -14.76
N LYS A 873 -19.20 4.18 -14.37
CA LYS A 873 -18.08 3.25 -14.13
C LYS A 873 -18.23 2.48 -12.82
N TYR A 874 -18.88 3.06 -11.81
CA TYR A 874 -19.14 2.43 -10.52
C TYR A 874 -20.65 2.23 -10.33
N GLU A 875 -21.04 1.29 -9.47
CA GLU A 875 -22.44 0.91 -9.25
C GLU A 875 -23.29 2.07 -8.70
N GLY A 876 -23.82 2.93 -9.59
CA GLY A 876 -24.58 4.11 -9.22
C GLY A 876 -23.78 5.40 -9.03
N TRP A 877 -22.50 5.44 -9.44
CA TRP A 877 -21.69 6.67 -9.50
C TRP A 877 -20.89 6.76 -10.81
N PRO A 878 -20.74 7.97 -11.39
CA PRO A 878 -19.85 8.24 -12.51
C PRO A 878 -18.38 7.92 -12.21
N GLU A 879 -17.57 7.83 -13.27
CA GLU A 879 -16.12 7.77 -13.11
C GLU A 879 -15.54 9.00 -12.38
N VAL A 880 -14.36 8.83 -11.79
CA VAL A 880 -13.66 9.92 -11.09
C VAL A 880 -13.26 10.97 -12.11
N LEU A 881 -13.55 12.23 -11.79
CA LEU A 881 -13.08 13.37 -12.56
C LEU A 881 -11.69 13.78 -12.09
N GLU A 882 -10.80 14.05 -13.03
CA GLU A 882 -9.48 14.61 -12.79
C GLU A 882 -9.26 15.83 -13.69
N MET A 883 -8.74 16.90 -13.12
CA MET A 883 -8.37 18.10 -13.85
C MET A 883 -7.05 18.64 -13.31
N GLU A 884 -6.14 18.94 -14.23
CA GLU A 884 -4.91 19.67 -13.95
C GLU A 884 -4.86 20.96 -14.76
N GLY A 885 -4.17 21.98 -14.25
CA GLY A 885 -4.07 23.25 -14.94
C GLY A 885 -3.23 24.30 -14.23
N CYS A 886 -3.23 25.50 -14.80
CA CYS A 886 -2.45 26.64 -14.34
C CYS A 886 -3.37 27.83 -14.06
N ILE A 887 -3.54 28.20 -12.79
CA ILE A 887 -4.37 29.34 -12.37
C ILE A 887 -3.52 30.62 -12.47
N PRO A 888 -3.92 31.66 -13.20
CA PRO A 888 -3.19 32.92 -13.22
C PRO A 888 -3.15 33.57 -11.84
N GLN A 889 -1.96 33.94 -11.39
CA GLN A 889 -1.76 34.69 -10.16
C GLN A 889 -2.37 36.09 -10.31
N LYS A 890 -3.17 36.51 -9.34
CA LYS A 890 -3.80 37.84 -9.34
C LYS A 890 -2.72 38.92 -9.22
N SER A 891 -2.52 39.68 -10.29
CA SER A 891 -1.78 40.95 -10.27
C SER A 891 -2.73 42.10 -9.94
N ASP A 892 -2.26 43.08 -9.18
CA ASP A 892 -3.04 44.24 -8.73
C ASP A 892 -3.68 45.04 -9.87
#